data_AF-A0A8T5SAV2-F1
#
_entry.id   AF-A0A8T5SAV2-F1
#
_cell.length_a   1.000
_cell.length_b   1.000
_cell.length_c   1.000
_cell.angle_alpha   90.00
_cell.angle_beta   90.00
_cell.angle_gamma   90.00
#
_symmetry.space_group_name_H-M   'P 1'
#
loop_
_entity.id
_entity.type
_entity.pdbx_description
1 polymer ?
#
loop_
_entity_poly.entity_id
_entity_poly.type
_entity_poly.pdbx_seq_one_letter_code
_entity_poly.pdbx_strand_id
1 'polypeptide(L)'
;MEKHRVAIGQYRKKTKSLRRVVELSGAFDTLKGDEKIFLKPNIVFWAPIPDYPPYGVVTTSTIMEDTIILLKERGIKDITIGEGCVTMNPKDVKTTQHAFEALGYNRFKKKYGINVINVLERPFEKLDLGNDIQLNFNSDALNSDVIISVSVLKTHSQAKVSLSLKNLKGLIDVPSRKKCHTPDTENDLEFYLYHLPKKLPQVIPIIDGIYTNELGPGYDGNMRRSNILIASSDMLSADKVGSMVLGYDPSDVSYLSYYAKENNRPIDLSDVEVIGKTIESVRNPHRYQFPYTDDHTLPIALSKQGIKGLSYRQYDNTTCTYCSILTGLLPIAITYAWNSSQGDPWDDVEVIMGKRMNPTPGKKKVILLGQCMVNKHRNNPDIKEIIPIKGCPVKPENIAKAFHQAGVEIHPDFFMNLDNIPRFFGIPYKHRFNEFQMSHFNDEIIDETVPPIDEIGVSQFYLDNNNPEKQAKFDVKFFGLVGEKNTNAISKISVKGPKGYEFQFKNQPYSNENCNGYIVDSYNRDMVYYRAFDRNGFLEDGEYTTTVEYWNGESRSKSRVLKTNNNLLKGYLKVKSNILFSSEEKPKYMGDPRIYVNVKWTPLKQLGEIDAYYAPYISKGRTDFMNLHDLTHFDNIFLTSVLIPSYGLNKNSTLINTRWRPLEPNSEYSWLTEICDFNSYKNINMTIHQPIQYFKTN
;
A
#
# COMPACT_ATOMS: atom_id res chain seq x y z
N MET A 1 45.36 6.21 -6.82
CA MET A 1 44.17 6.57 -7.63
C MET A 1 43.40 7.63 -6.88
N GLU A 2 42.90 8.64 -7.59
CA GLU A 2 41.97 9.61 -7.02
C GLU A 2 40.67 8.88 -6.65
N LYS A 3 40.18 9.07 -5.42
CA LYS A 3 38.98 8.37 -4.93
C LYS A 3 37.73 9.09 -5.41
N HIS A 4 36.66 8.33 -5.67
CA HIS A 4 35.37 8.89 -6.00
C HIS A 4 34.67 9.39 -4.74
N ARG A 5 34.37 10.69 -4.69
CA ARG A 5 33.69 11.31 -3.55
C ARG A 5 32.21 10.95 -3.54
N VAL A 6 31.72 10.46 -2.41
CA VAL A 6 30.29 10.22 -2.16
C VAL A 6 29.91 10.94 -0.88
N ALA A 7 29.00 11.88 -0.96
CA ALA A 7 28.52 12.59 0.22
C ALA A 7 27.27 11.92 0.77
N ILE A 8 27.23 11.71 2.08
CA ILE A 8 26.03 11.33 2.83
C ILE A 8 25.63 12.51 3.72
N GLY A 9 24.40 12.98 3.57
CA GLY A 9 23.83 14.05 4.38
C GLY A 9 22.50 13.70 4.99
N GLN A 10 22.06 14.56 5.91
CA GLN A 10 20.71 14.52 6.44
C GLN A 10 19.83 15.61 5.83
N TYR A 11 18.65 15.23 5.37
CA TYR A 11 17.63 16.17 4.96
C TYR A 11 16.94 16.78 6.20
N ARG A 12 17.10 18.08 6.37
CA ARG A 12 16.58 18.86 7.49
C ARG A 12 15.94 20.14 7.01
N LYS A 13 16.60 20.82 6.07
CA LYS A 13 16.17 22.11 5.55
C LYS A 13 16.16 22.09 4.04
N LYS A 14 15.03 22.49 3.47
CA LYS A 14 14.83 22.62 2.02
C LYS A 14 15.96 23.41 1.38
N THR A 15 16.42 22.90 0.24
CA THR A 15 17.55 23.36 -0.58
C THR A 15 18.91 23.28 0.10
N LYS A 16 19.06 23.73 1.36
CA LYS A 16 20.34 23.73 2.08
C LYS A 16 20.90 22.32 2.30
N SER A 17 20.03 21.36 2.64
CA SER A 17 20.44 19.98 2.83
C SER A 17 20.99 19.35 1.55
N LEU A 18 20.27 19.47 0.43
CA LEU A 18 20.73 18.93 -0.85
C LEU A 18 21.99 19.68 -1.36
N ARG A 19 22.00 21.02 -1.24
CA ARG A 19 23.16 21.85 -1.60
C ARG A 19 24.44 21.33 -0.96
N ARG A 20 24.41 21.14 0.37
CA ARG A 20 25.55 20.65 1.13
C ARG A 20 26.05 19.29 0.61
N VAL A 21 25.14 18.37 0.32
CA VAL A 21 25.51 17.02 -0.17
C VAL A 21 26.13 17.10 -1.57
N VAL A 22 25.52 17.87 -2.46
CA VAL A 22 26.04 18.11 -3.83
C VAL A 22 27.42 18.78 -3.82
N GLU A 23 27.63 19.79 -2.98
CA GLU A 23 28.92 20.50 -2.85
C GLU A 23 30.00 19.60 -2.26
N LEU A 24 29.69 18.81 -1.22
CA LEU A 24 30.65 17.89 -0.60
C LEU A 24 31.07 16.77 -1.56
N SER A 25 30.15 16.24 -2.37
CA SER A 25 30.47 15.17 -3.31
C SER A 25 31.08 15.69 -4.61
N GLY A 26 30.99 17.01 -4.87
CA GLY A 26 31.31 17.60 -6.17
C GLY A 26 30.42 17.11 -7.30
N ALA A 27 29.18 16.71 -7.00
CA ALA A 27 28.30 16.05 -7.99
C ALA A 27 28.05 16.93 -9.22
N PHE A 28 28.00 18.25 -9.02
CA PHE A 28 27.71 19.24 -10.08
C PHE A 28 28.94 20.08 -10.48
N ASP A 29 30.14 19.69 -10.07
CA ASP A 29 31.36 20.49 -10.32
C ASP A 29 31.72 20.56 -11.81
N THR A 30 31.35 19.52 -12.58
CA THR A 30 31.66 19.42 -14.02
C THR A 30 30.57 20.02 -14.92
N LEU A 31 29.42 20.42 -14.36
CA LEU A 31 28.30 20.92 -15.15
C LEU A 31 28.57 22.31 -15.74
N LYS A 32 28.13 22.52 -16.97
CA LYS A 32 28.26 23.78 -17.72
C LYS A 32 26.89 24.36 -18.00
N GLY A 33 26.75 25.69 -17.92
CA GLY A 33 25.44 26.36 -17.99
C GLY A 33 24.64 26.18 -19.30
N ASP A 34 25.27 25.72 -20.38
CA ASP A 34 24.65 25.46 -21.69
C ASP A 34 24.22 24.00 -21.90
N GLU A 35 24.49 23.10 -20.96
CA GLU A 35 24.11 21.69 -21.04
C GLU A 35 22.58 21.47 -20.94
N LYS A 36 22.10 20.48 -21.70
CA LYS A 36 20.75 19.94 -21.63
C LYS A 36 20.69 18.86 -20.57
N ILE A 37 19.95 19.15 -19.49
CA ILE A 37 19.85 18.25 -18.34
C ILE A 37 18.53 17.47 -18.38
N PHE A 38 18.64 16.15 -18.36
CA PHE A 38 17.49 15.26 -18.17
C PHE A 38 17.40 14.81 -16.70
N LEU A 39 16.37 15.25 -15.99
CA LEU A 39 16.06 14.80 -14.63
C LEU A 39 15.20 13.55 -14.67
N LYS A 40 15.75 12.43 -14.19
CA LYS A 40 15.03 11.16 -14.08
C LYS A 40 14.62 10.90 -12.62
N PRO A 41 13.40 11.29 -12.19
CA PRO A 41 12.88 10.92 -10.87
C PRO A 41 12.62 9.41 -10.82
N ASN A 42 12.08 8.94 -9.71
CA ASN A 42 11.52 7.60 -9.56
C ASN A 42 10.03 7.73 -9.24
N ILE A 43 9.15 7.24 -10.12
CA ILE A 43 7.71 7.13 -9.81
C ILE A 43 7.29 5.66 -9.75
N VAL A 44 7.84 4.80 -10.62
CA VAL A 44 7.53 3.36 -10.72
C VAL A 44 6.08 3.08 -11.12
N PHE A 45 5.12 3.39 -10.24
CA PHE A 45 3.68 3.20 -10.38
C PHE A 45 2.96 4.40 -9.77
N TRP A 46 1.78 4.73 -10.28
CA TRP A 46 0.92 5.76 -9.70
C TRP A 46 -0.54 5.34 -9.77
N ALA A 47 -1.32 5.70 -8.75
CA ALA A 47 -2.78 5.60 -8.77
C ALA A 47 -3.40 6.98 -8.47
N PRO A 48 -4.37 7.47 -9.26
CA PRO A 48 -5.00 8.78 -9.08
C PRO A 48 -6.04 8.77 -7.95
N ILE A 49 -5.62 8.42 -6.74
CA ILE A 49 -6.44 8.37 -5.54
C ILE A 49 -6.02 9.45 -4.53
N PRO A 50 -6.95 10.06 -3.75
CA PRO A 50 -6.64 11.16 -2.84
C PRO A 50 -5.59 10.84 -1.76
N ASP A 51 -5.54 9.59 -1.31
CA ASP A 51 -4.72 9.14 -0.18
C ASP A 51 -3.56 8.21 -0.61
N TYR A 52 -3.04 8.36 -1.84
CA TYR A 52 -1.87 7.60 -2.27
C TYR A 52 -0.70 7.84 -1.28
N PRO A 53 0.03 6.82 -0.82
CA PRO A 53 1.24 7.00 -0.02
C PRO A 53 2.49 7.09 -0.93
N PRO A 54 2.90 8.29 -1.39
CA PRO A 54 4.03 8.42 -2.32
C PRO A 54 5.38 8.04 -1.71
N TYR A 55 5.50 8.11 -0.39
CA TYR A 55 6.75 8.04 0.35
C TYR A 55 7.48 6.71 0.16
N GLY A 56 8.79 6.75 -0.07
CA GLY A 56 9.64 5.56 -0.25
C GLY A 56 9.37 4.77 -1.55
N VAL A 57 8.31 5.10 -2.28
CA VAL A 57 8.02 4.55 -3.60
C VAL A 57 8.48 5.51 -4.68
N VAL A 58 8.12 6.79 -4.52
CA VAL A 58 8.42 7.87 -5.46
C VAL A 58 9.41 8.88 -4.88
N THR A 59 10.16 9.55 -5.75
CA THR A 59 11.07 10.64 -5.36
C THR A 59 10.28 11.79 -4.74
N THR A 60 10.73 12.27 -3.59
CA THR A 60 10.13 13.38 -2.87
C THR A 60 10.17 14.64 -3.74
N SER A 61 9.01 15.28 -3.92
CA SER A 61 8.87 16.48 -4.77
C SER A 61 9.82 17.61 -4.36
N THR A 62 10.17 17.71 -3.07
CA THR A 62 11.13 18.71 -2.61
C THR A 62 12.55 18.46 -3.12
N ILE A 63 13.00 17.21 -3.20
CA ILE A 63 14.33 16.90 -3.75
C ILE A 63 14.37 17.21 -5.25
N MET A 64 13.26 17.00 -5.96
CA MET A 64 13.13 17.46 -7.34
C MET A 64 13.24 18.98 -7.46
N GLU A 65 12.48 19.73 -6.65
CA GLU A 65 12.55 21.20 -6.66
C GLU A 65 13.94 21.73 -6.27
N ASP A 66 14.54 21.18 -5.22
CA ASP A 66 15.88 21.54 -4.76
C ASP A 66 16.93 21.28 -5.84
N THR A 67 16.82 20.15 -6.55
CA THR A 67 17.71 19.84 -7.70
C THR A 67 17.57 20.90 -8.78
N ILE A 68 16.33 21.29 -9.15
CA ILE A 68 16.09 22.33 -10.16
C ILE A 68 16.70 23.67 -9.73
N ILE A 69 16.52 24.06 -8.46
CA ILE A 69 17.07 25.31 -7.93
C ILE A 69 18.60 25.32 -8.06
N LEU A 70 19.27 24.25 -7.63
CA LEU A 70 20.74 24.14 -7.68
C LEU A 70 21.31 24.15 -9.10
N LEU A 71 20.56 23.62 -10.07
CA LEU A 71 20.93 23.66 -11.49
C LEU A 71 20.74 25.06 -12.08
N LYS A 72 19.60 25.71 -11.79
CA LYS A 72 19.32 27.08 -12.26
C LYS A 72 20.35 28.09 -11.72
N GLU A 73 20.76 27.94 -10.46
CA GLU A 73 21.83 28.77 -9.86
C GLU A 73 23.20 28.58 -10.54
N ARG A 74 23.43 27.44 -11.19
CA ARG A 74 24.60 27.17 -12.03
C ARG A 74 24.45 27.67 -13.47
N GLY A 75 23.35 28.35 -13.77
CA GLY A 75 23.08 28.90 -15.10
C GLY A 75 22.46 27.92 -16.09
N ILE A 76 22.16 26.67 -15.68
CA ILE A 76 21.52 25.66 -16.54
C ILE A 76 20.13 26.14 -16.97
N LYS A 77 19.89 26.21 -18.28
CA LYS A 77 18.60 26.70 -18.82
C LYS A 77 17.69 25.58 -19.27
N ASP A 78 18.21 24.58 -19.97
CA ASP A 78 17.44 23.47 -20.55
C ASP A 78 17.38 22.29 -19.58
N ILE A 79 16.24 22.18 -18.88
CA ILE A 79 15.99 21.12 -17.91
C ILE A 79 14.68 20.43 -18.29
N THR A 80 14.74 19.11 -18.43
CA THR A 80 13.59 18.26 -18.72
C THR A 80 13.44 17.19 -17.64
N ILE A 81 12.29 17.15 -16.97
CA ILE A 81 11.90 16.00 -16.13
C ILE A 81 11.25 14.95 -17.03
N GLY A 82 11.70 13.70 -16.95
CA GLY A 82 11.09 12.61 -17.68
C GLY A 82 11.01 11.30 -16.90
N GLU A 83 9.84 10.66 -16.93
CA GLU A 83 9.61 9.35 -16.32
C GLU A 83 8.67 8.50 -17.18
N GLY A 84 8.90 7.18 -17.16
CA GLY A 84 8.02 6.20 -17.78
C GLY A 84 7.38 5.31 -16.72
N CYS A 85 6.27 5.77 -16.15
CA CYS A 85 5.49 5.04 -15.15
C CYS A 85 4.94 3.73 -15.71
N VAL A 86 4.83 2.72 -14.85
CA VAL A 86 4.18 1.46 -15.18
C VAL A 86 2.69 1.61 -14.97
N THR A 87 1.91 1.31 -16.00
CA THR A 87 0.45 1.28 -15.96
C THR A 87 -0.06 -0.10 -16.34
N MET A 88 -1.21 -0.51 -15.79
CA MET A 88 -1.84 -1.80 -16.14
C MET A 88 -2.46 -1.80 -17.54
N ASN A 89 -2.70 -0.62 -18.10
CA ASN A 89 -3.03 -0.46 -19.50
C ASN A 89 -1.83 0.21 -20.20
N PRO A 90 -1.10 -0.49 -21.10
CA PRO A 90 0.04 0.08 -21.80
C PRO A 90 -0.27 1.37 -22.59
N LYS A 91 -1.55 1.65 -22.87
CA LYS A 91 -2.01 2.87 -23.57
C LYS A 91 -2.43 3.99 -22.62
N ASP A 92 -2.33 3.79 -21.31
CA ASP A 92 -2.70 4.79 -20.32
C ASP A 92 -1.57 5.81 -20.14
N VAL A 93 -1.85 7.01 -20.64
CA VAL A 93 -0.99 8.20 -20.51
C VAL A 93 -1.47 9.16 -19.43
N LYS A 94 -2.75 9.05 -19.02
CA LYS A 94 -3.40 9.96 -18.07
C LYS A 94 -2.86 9.77 -16.66
N THR A 95 -2.55 8.54 -16.27
CA THR A 95 -2.01 8.23 -14.95
C THR A 95 -0.67 8.92 -14.70
N THR A 96 0.24 8.92 -15.67
CA THR A 96 1.52 9.64 -15.57
C THR A 96 1.31 11.15 -15.49
N GLN A 97 0.40 11.70 -16.32
CA GLN A 97 0.06 13.12 -16.27
C GLN A 97 -0.51 13.53 -14.90
N HIS A 98 -1.40 12.72 -14.33
CA HIS A 98 -1.94 12.93 -12.98
C HIS A 98 -0.83 12.87 -11.92
N ALA A 99 0.13 11.93 -12.04
CA ALA A 99 1.29 11.87 -11.15
C ALA A 99 2.08 13.18 -11.18
N PHE A 100 2.34 13.73 -12.36
CA PHE A 100 3.06 15.00 -12.50
C PHE A 100 2.31 16.20 -11.91
N GLU A 101 0.98 16.22 -11.97
CA GLU A 101 0.18 17.25 -11.33
C GLU A 101 0.22 17.11 -9.80
N ALA A 102 -0.06 15.91 -9.30
CA ALA A 102 -0.12 15.62 -7.87
C ALA A 102 1.24 15.80 -7.16
N LEU A 103 2.34 15.40 -7.82
CA LEU A 103 3.69 15.58 -7.32
C LEU A 103 4.22 17.02 -7.55
N GLY A 104 3.45 17.89 -8.20
CA GLY A 104 3.80 19.30 -8.40
C GLY A 104 4.81 19.56 -9.52
N TYR A 105 5.15 18.57 -10.34
CA TYR A 105 6.11 18.74 -11.45
C TYR A 105 5.60 19.74 -12.49
N ASN A 106 4.29 19.77 -12.75
CA ASN A 106 3.69 20.79 -13.63
C ASN A 106 3.80 22.22 -13.07
N ARG A 107 3.89 22.38 -11.74
CA ARG A 107 4.12 23.70 -11.11
C ARG A 107 5.53 24.19 -11.39
N PHE A 108 6.50 23.28 -11.47
CA PHE A 108 7.88 23.63 -11.84
C PHE A 108 7.98 24.16 -13.25
N LYS A 109 7.18 23.66 -14.19
CA LYS A 109 7.09 24.24 -15.54
C LYS A 109 6.72 25.73 -15.49
N LYS A 110 5.71 26.09 -14.70
CA LYS A 110 5.28 27.50 -14.53
C LYS A 110 6.32 28.34 -13.79
N LYS A 111 6.95 27.78 -12.75
CA LYS A 111 7.85 28.51 -11.85
C LYS A 111 9.28 28.67 -12.38
N TYR A 112 9.80 27.65 -13.07
CA TYR A 112 11.20 27.55 -13.48
C TYR A 112 11.39 27.40 -15.00
N GLY A 113 10.30 27.35 -15.78
CA GLY A 113 10.36 27.17 -17.23
C GLY A 113 10.91 25.82 -17.67
N ILE A 114 10.72 24.76 -16.87
CA ILE A 114 11.23 23.41 -17.18
C ILE A 114 10.21 22.57 -17.95
N ASN A 115 10.70 21.61 -18.73
CA ASN A 115 9.85 20.65 -19.42
C ASN A 115 9.54 19.45 -18.51
N VAL A 116 8.35 18.88 -18.67
CA VAL A 116 7.93 17.65 -18.00
C VAL A 116 7.31 16.74 -19.06
N ILE A 117 7.90 15.56 -19.25
CA ILE A 117 7.50 14.64 -20.32
C ILE A 117 7.22 13.24 -19.75
N ASN A 118 6.20 12.59 -20.29
CA ASN A 118 6.00 11.16 -20.10
C ASN A 118 6.85 10.42 -21.13
N VAL A 119 7.86 9.69 -20.66
CA VAL A 119 8.82 8.98 -21.53
C VAL A 119 8.13 8.01 -22.49
N LEU A 120 7.02 7.40 -22.08
CA LEU A 120 6.30 6.42 -22.90
C LEU A 120 5.52 7.05 -24.08
N GLU A 121 5.36 8.37 -24.10
CA GLU A 121 4.73 9.14 -25.19
C GLU A 121 5.75 9.73 -26.16
N ARG A 122 7.03 9.41 -25.98
CA ARG A 122 8.15 9.98 -26.75
C ARG A 122 8.79 8.92 -27.64
N PRO A 123 9.56 9.34 -28.66
CA PRO A 123 10.30 8.41 -29.49
C PRO A 123 11.32 7.59 -28.68
N PHE A 124 11.59 6.38 -29.17
CA PHE A 124 12.64 5.52 -28.66
C PHE A 124 13.61 5.15 -29.78
N GLU A 125 14.90 5.12 -29.45
CA GLU A 125 15.99 4.69 -30.33
C GLU A 125 16.53 3.34 -29.86
N LYS A 126 16.78 2.47 -30.83
CA LYS A 126 17.35 1.15 -30.57
C LYS A 126 18.86 1.28 -30.37
N LEU A 127 19.35 0.84 -29.22
CA LEU A 127 20.77 0.81 -28.89
C LEU A 127 21.28 -0.61 -28.75
N ASP A 128 22.47 -0.84 -29.31
CA ASP A 128 23.28 -2.03 -29.06
C ASP A 128 24.18 -1.78 -27.84
N LEU A 129 23.97 -2.57 -26.79
CA LEU A 129 24.70 -2.48 -25.52
C LEU A 129 25.86 -3.48 -25.45
N GLY A 130 26.15 -4.20 -26.54
CA GLY A 130 27.06 -5.34 -26.59
C GLY A 130 26.42 -6.64 -26.06
N ASN A 131 27.14 -7.76 -26.17
CA ASN A 131 26.69 -9.08 -25.68
C ASN A 131 25.31 -9.50 -26.23
N ASP A 132 25.03 -9.21 -27.51
CA ASP A 132 23.74 -9.44 -28.17
C ASP A 132 22.52 -8.76 -27.49
N ILE A 133 22.77 -7.77 -26.63
CA ILE A 133 21.73 -6.99 -25.96
C ILE A 133 21.42 -5.75 -26.78
N GLN A 134 20.21 -5.75 -27.34
CA GLN A 134 19.57 -4.56 -27.90
C GLN A 134 18.33 -4.19 -27.11
N LEU A 135 18.22 -2.91 -26.73
CA LEU A 135 17.08 -2.29 -26.04
C LEU A 135 16.72 -0.95 -26.70
N ASN A 136 15.47 -0.53 -26.55
CA ASN A 136 14.99 0.76 -27.03
C ASN A 136 14.96 1.77 -25.89
N PHE A 137 15.69 2.89 -26.02
CA PHE A 137 15.82 3.96 -25.03
C PHE A 137 15.15 5.25 -25.50
N ASN A 138 14.65 6.04 -24.56
CA ASN A 138 14.01 7.31 -24.82
C ASN A 138 14.96 8.30 -25.52
N SER A 139 14.54 8.83 -26.66
CA SER A 139 15.34 9.77 -27.46
C SER A 139 15.67 11.06 -26.71
N ASP A 140 14.75 11.61 -25.91
CA ASP A 140 15.01 12.86 -25.19
C ASP A 140 16.12 12.69 -24.14
N ALA A 141 16.17 11.55 -23.44
CA ALA A 141 17.24 11.24 -22.51
C ALA A 141 18.57 10.93 -23.21
N LEU A 142 18.54 10.23 -24.34
CA LEU A 142 19.75 9.91 -25.12
C LEU A 142 20.42 11.15 -25.71
N ASN A 143 19.62 12.12 -26.15
CA ASN A 143 20.09 13.36 -26.78
C ASN A 143 20.27 14.52 -25.78
N SER A 144 20.26 14.22 -24.48
CA SER A 144 20.67 15.15 -23.43
C SER A 144 22.19 15.11 -23.22
N ASP A 145 22.76 16.14 -22.62
CA ASP A 145 24.20 16.18 -22.31
C ASP A 145 24.51 15.44 -21.00
N VAL A 146 23.59 15.54 -20.03
CA VAL A 146 23.71 14.88 -18.72
C VAL A 146 22.34 14.40 -18.24
N ILE A 147 22.33 13.18 -17.69
CA ILE A 147 21.18 12.61 -16.97
C ILE A 147 21.45 12.72 -15.47
N ILE A 148 20.55 13.33 -14.71
CA ILE A 148 20.58 13.28 -13.24
C ILE A 148 19.53 12.28 -12.78
N SER A 149 19.99 11.14 -12.26
CA SER A 149 19.13 10.09 -11.72
C SER A 149 18.79 10.41 -10.27
N VAL A 150 17.56 10.85 -10.02
CA VAL A 150 17.05 11.18 -8.68
C VAL A 150 16.27 9.98 -8.15
N SER A 151 17.00 8.94 -7.72
CA SER A 151 16.43 7.65 -7.31
C SER A 151 15.98 7.66 -5.85
N VAL A 152 15.14 6.70 -5.44
CA VAL A 152 14.76 6.51 -4.03
C VAL A 152 15.67 5.46 -3.40
N LEU A 153 16.12 5.69 -2.16
CA LEU A 153 16.90 4.71 -1.38
C LEU A 153 16.00 3.55 -0.94
N LYS A 154 15.94 2.47 -1.74
CA LYS A 154 15.07 1.33 -1.47
C LYS A 154 15.63 -0.02 -1.85
N THR A 155 15.07 -1.04 -1.22
CA THR A 155 15.28 -2.43 -1.59
C THR A 155 14.40 -2.86 -2.77
N HIS A 156 14.74 -3.98 -3.41
CA HIS A 156 13.99 -4.54 -4.53
C HIS A 156 13.98 -6.07 -4.47
N SER A 157 12.79 -6.67 -4.49
CA SER A 157 12.60 -8.11 -4.34
C SER A 157 13.33 -9.02 -5.32
N GLN A 158 13.65 -8.53 -6.51
CA GLN A 158 14.37 -9.29 -7.55
C GLN A 158 15.83 -8.87 -7.81
N ALA A 159 16.28 -7.74 -7.26
CA ALA A 159 17.60 -7.15 -7.56
C ALA A 159 18.34 -6.68 -6.30
N LYS A 160 17.85 -7.11 -5.12
CA LYS A 160 18.21 -6.68 -3.76
C LYS A 160 17.98 -5.19 -3.46
N VAL A 161 18.48 -4.29 -4.29
CA VAL A 161 18.32 -2.83 -4.16
C VAL A 161 17.84 -2.18 -5.46
N SER A 162 17.30 -0.97 -5.35
CA SER A 162 16.87 -0.16 -6.49
C SER A 162 17.32 1.27 -6.28
N LEU A 163 18.47 1.61 -6.86
CA LEU A 163 19.12 2.91 -6.73
C LEU A 163 19.30 3.56 -8.10
N SER A 164 20.40 4.26 -8.34
CA SER A 164 20.59 5.13 -9.51
C SER A 164 20.68 4.34 -10.82
N LEU A 165 21.45 3.24 -10.85
CA LEU A 165 21.58 2.36 -12.03
C LEU A 165 20.23 1.79 -12.45
N LYS A 166 19.51 1.20 -11.49
CA LYS A 166 18.23 0.54 -11.75
C LYS A 166 17.13 1.53 -12.12
N ASN A 167 17.20 2.78 -11.64
CA ASN A 167 16.25 3.83 -11.98
C ASN A 167 16.24 4.18 -13.48
N LEU A 168 17.36 3.94 -14.19
CA LEU A 168 17.47 4.11 -15.64
C LEU A 168 16.57 3.16 -16.44
N LYS A 169 16.09 2.05 -15.83
CA LYS A 169 15.09 1.16 -16.46
C LYS A 169 13.79 1.90 -16.80
N GLY A 170 13.53 3.05 -16.17
CA GLY A 170 12.41 3.94 -16.52
C GLY A 170 12.55 4.62 -17.88
N LEU A 171 13.74 4.60 -18.49
CA LEU A 171 14.04 5.25 -19.78
C LEU A 171 13.88 4.32 -21.00
N ILE A 172 13.60 3.03 -20.78
CA ILE A 172 13.39 2.06 -21.87
C ILE A 172 11.91 1.75 -22.10
N ASP A 173 11.59 1.34 -23.32
CA ASP A 173 10.21 1.00 -23.71
C ASP A 173 9.69 -0.28 -23.03
N VAL A 174 8.37 -0.49 -23.06
CA VAL A 174 7.73 -1.64 -22.40
C VAL A 174 8.23 -2.99 -22.95
N PRO A 175 8.38 -3.21 -24.27
CA PRO A 175 9.00 -4.42 -24.80
C PRO A 175 10.40 -4.72 -24.23
N SER A 176 11.29 -3.72 -24.19
CA SER A 176 12.64 -3.85 -23.62
C SER A 176 12.58 -4.17 -22.13
N ARG A 177 11.67 -3.52 -21.38
CA ARG A 177 11.45 -3.83 -19.96
C ARG A 177 11.07 -5.29 -19.73
N LYS A 178 10.26 -5.89 -20.61
CA LYS A 178 9.86 -7.31 -20.56
C LYS A 178 11.00 -8.24 -20.98
N LYS A 179 11.83 -7.82 -21.94
CA LYS A 179 13.02 -8.55 -22.41
C LYS A 179 14.04 -8.74 -21.28
N CYS A 180 14.24 -7.73 -20.44
CA CYS A 180 15.15 -7.82 -19.28
C CYS A 180 14.78 -8.94 -18.29
N HIS A 181 13.52 -9.38 -18.23
CA HIS A 181 13.10 -10.47 -17.35
C HIS A 181 13.12 -11.82 -18.10
N THR A 182 14.24 -12.18 -18.72
CA THR A 182 14.38 -13.39 -19.54
C THR A 182 14.43 -14.68 -18.69
N PRO A 183 13.97 -15.85 -19.21
CA PRO A 183 14.22 -17.14 -18.56
C PRO A 183 15.69 -17.59 -18.59
N ASP A 184 16.56 -16.92 -19.33
CA ASP A 184 18.00 -17.20 -19.37
C ASP A 184 18.66 -16.91 -18.01
N THR A 185 19.39 -17.88 -17.45
CA THR A 185 20.08 -17.79 -16.16
C THR A 185 21.44 -17.10 -16.24
N GLU A 186 22.06 -17.04 -17.41
CA GLU A 186 23.34 -16.34 -17.62
C GLU A 186 23.10 -14.85 -17.85
N ASN A 187 22.15 -14.53 -18.74
CA ASN A 187 21.79 -13.14 -19.07
C ASN A 187 20.56 -12.67 -18.31
N ASP A 188 20.53 -12.85 -16.99
CA ASP A 188 19.35 -12.59 -16.18
C ASP A 188 19.02 -11.09 -16.00
N LEU A 189 18.03 -10.78 -15.15
CA LEU A 189 17.63 -9.38 -14.90
C LEU A 189 18.80 -8.49 -14.51
N GLU A 190 19.68 -8.96 -13.63
CA GLU A 190 20.81 -8.17 -13.13
C GLU A 190 21.87 -7.95 -14.21
N PHE A 191 22.04 -8.93 -15.11
CA PHE A 191 22.84 -8.78 -16.32
C PHE A 191 22.31 -7.62 -17.21
N TYR A 192 21.00 -7.56 -17.46
CA TYR A 192 20.43 -6.43 -18.21
C TYR A 192 20.58 -5.08 -17.47
N LEU A 193 20.50 -5.06 -16.13
CA LEU A 193 20.56 -3.83 -15.35
C LEU A 193 21.93 -3.13 -15.46
N TYR A 194 23.04 -3.86 -15.43
CA TYR A 194 24.37 -3.23 -15.50
C TYR A 194 24.70 -2.70 -16.91
N HIS A 195 24.05 -3.21 -17.96
CA HIS A 195 24.21 -2.71 -19.33
C HIS A 195 23.51 -1.37 -19.58
N LEU A 196 22.46 -1.04 -18.81
CA LEU A 196 21.64 0.16 -19.02
C LEU A 196 22.43 1.47 -19.23
N PRO A 197 23.46 1.80 -18.44
CA PRO A 197 24.18 3.06 -18.60
C PRO A 197 25.24 3.09 -19.71
N LYS A 198 25.63 1.96 -20.32
CA LYS A 198 26.85 1.87 -21.18
C LYS A 198 26.89 2.84 -22.38
N LYS A 199 25.72 3.29 -22.85
CA LYS A 199 25.57 4.17 -24.02
C LYS A 199 24.74 5.42 -23.72
N LEU A 200 24.53 5.72 -22.44
CA LEU A 200 23.85 6.93 -22.02
C LEU A 200 24.85 8.10 -21.88
N PRO A 201 24.37 9.35 -21.96
CA PRO A 201 25.13 10.51 -21.48
C PRO A 201 25.59 10.33 -20.02
N GLN A 202 26.45 11.24 -19.54
CA GLN A 202 26.94 11.19 -18.16
C GLN A 202 25.75 11.10 -17.18
N VAL A 203 25.80 10.13 -16.26
CA VAL A 203 24.76 9.92 -15.24
C VAL A 203 25.24 10.37 -13.88
N ILE A 204 24.63 11.42 -13.33
CA ILE A 204 24.92 11.93 -11.98
C ILE A 204 23.86 11.40 -11.00
N PRO A 205 24.24 10.62 -9.98
CA PRO A 205 23.31 10.08 -8.99
C PRO A 205 22.96 11.09 -7.88
N ILE A 206 21.66 11.22 -7.60
CA ILE A 206 21.13 11.73 -6.33
C ILE A 206 20.18 10.65 -5.79
N ILE A 207 20.48 10.11 -4.62
CA ILE A 207 19.63 9.12 -3.95
C ILE A 207 18.85 9.82 -2.83
N ASP A 208 17.55 9.94 -3.04
CA ASP A 208 16.56 10.41 -2.08
C ASP A 208 16.24 9.30 -1.06
N GLY A 209 16.76 9.45 0.15
CA GLY A 209 16.43 8.63 1.31
C GLY A 209 15.70 9.42 2.40
N ILE A 210 14.98 10.51 2.06
CA ILE A 210 14.05 11.14 3.01
C ILE A 210 13.12 10.07 3.56
N TYR A 211 12.56 9.29 2.64
CA TYR A 211 11.79 8.09 2.91
C TYR A 211 12.44 6.89 2.20
N THR A 212 12.75 5.84 2.96
CA THR A 212 13.28 4.58 2.45
C THR A 212 12.19 3.52 2.39
N ASN A 213 12.37 2.49 1.55
CA ASN A 213 11.38 1.42 1.38
C ASN A 213 12.02 0.03 1.51
N GLU A 214 11.59 -0.68 2.55
CA GLU A 214 11.93 -2.08 2.84
C GLU A 214 10.93 -3.00 2.15
N LEU A 215 11.34 -4.16 1.65
CA LEU A 215 10.48 -5.06 0.88
C LEU A 215 9.90 -4.38 -0.37
N GLY A 216 10.69 -3.48 -0.97
CA GLY A 216 10.31 -2.75 -2.17
C GLY A 216 10.21 -3.63 -3.42
N PRO A 217 9.74 -3.09 -4.55
CA PRO A 217 9.85 -1.66 -4.89
C PRO A 217 8.56 -0.83 -4.77
N GLY A 218 7.44 -1.47 -4.44
CA GLY A 218 6.10 -0.89 -4.47
C GLY A 218 5.62 -0.36 -3.12
N TYR A 219 4.35 0.04 -3.09
CA TYR A 219 3.62 0.49 -1.91
C TYR A 219 3.33 -0.64 -0.91
N ASP A 220 3.51 -1.89 -1.31
CA ASP A 220 3.37 -3.09 -0.49
C ASP A 220 4.57 -3.34 0.45
N GLY A 221 5.60 -2.49 0.38
CA GLY A 221 6.74 -2.49 1.30
C GLY A 221 6.50 -1.77 2.63
N ASN A 222 7.56 -1.70 3.46
CA ASN A 222 7.59 -0.93 4.70
C ASN A 222 8.35 0.38 4.53
N MET A 223 7.60 1.48 4.48
CA MET A 223 8.13 2.83 4.36
C MET A 223 8.68 3.30 5.71
N ARG A 224 9.88 3.87 5.69
CA ARG A 224 10.55 4.42 6.86
C ARG A 224 11.02 5.83 6.55
N ARG A 225 10.79 6.78 7.46
CA ARG A 225 11.43 8.09 7.39
C ARG A 225 12.87 7.97 7.86
N SER A 226 13.82 8.23 6.97
CA SER A 226 15.26 8.07 7.24
C SER A 226 16.02 9.40 7.12
N ASN A 227 15.49 10.39 6.39
CA ASN A 227 16.11 11.70 6.21
C ASN A 227 17.54 11.64 5.65
N ILE A 228 17.86 10.65 4.82
CA ILE A 228 19.19 10.47 4.22
C ILE A 228 19.20 11.05 2.81
N LEU A 229 20.30 11.70 2.43
CA LEU A 229 20.59 12.04 1.05
C LEU A 229 21.98 11.52 0.70
N ILE A 230 22.12 10.95 -0.49
CA ILE A 230 23.41 10.51 -1.03
C ILE A 230 23.59 11.16 -2.40
N ALA A 231 24.75 11.76 -2.66
CA ALA A 231 25.11 12.24 -4.00
C ALA A 231 26.56 11.93 -4.33
N SER A 232 26.85 11.83 -5.61
CA SER A 232 28.18 11.66 -6.17
C SER A 232 28.19 12.18 -7.61
N SER A 233 29.37 12.42 -8.17
CA SER A 233 29.55 12.53 -9.63
C SER A 233 29.69 11.15 -10.30
N ASP A 234 29.78 10.07 -9.50
CA ASP A 234 29.98 8.70 -9.98
C ASP A 234 28.84 7.77 -9.53
N MET A 235 28.14 7.21 -10.51
CA MET A 235 26.94 6.39 -10.30
C MET A 235 27.23 5.08 -9.54
N LEU A 236 28.33 4.39 -9.85
CA LEU A 236 28.69 3.14 -9.16
C LEU A 236 28.96 3.40 -7.68
N SER A 237 29.73 4.44 -7.36
CA SER A 237 30.11 4.76 -5.98
C SER A 237 28.90 5.14 -5.13
N ALA A 238 27.96 5.93 -5.68
CA ALA A 238 26.72 6.25 -4.98
C ALA A 238 25.87 4.99 -4.69
N ASP A 239 25.76 4.06 -5.65
CA ASP A 239 24.99 2.83 -5.47
C ASP A 239 25.71 1.83 -4.52
N LYS A 240 27.04 1.76 -4.51
CA LYS A 240 27.83 1.01 -3.51
C LYS A 240 27.57 1.54 -2.09
N VAL A 241 27.56 2.87 -1.91
CA VAL A 241 27.26 3.47 -0.61
C VAL A 241 25.78 3.26 -0.23
N GLY A 242 24.85 3.46 -1.18
CA GLY A 242 23.42 3.26 -0.94
C GLY A 242 23.06 1.81 -0.57
N SER A 243 23.69 0.82 -1.19
CA SER A 243 23.51 -0.59 -0.83
C SER A 243 24.01 -0.88 0.59
N MET A 244 25.18 -0.35 0.97
CA MET A 244 25.71 -0.48 2.33
C MET A 244 24.81 0.19 3.38
N VAL A 245 24.24 1.36 3.09
CA VAL A 245 23.27 2.04 3.97
C VAL A 245 22.01 1.18 4.17
N LEU A 246 21.54 0.49 3.13
CA LEU A 246 20.42 -0.46 3.20
C LEU A 246 20.80 -1.82 3.84
N GLY A 247 22.08 -2.03 4.14
CA GLY A 247 22.57 -3.21 4.85
C GLY A 247 23.20 -4.29 3.99
N TYR A 248 23.38 -4.07 2.69
CA TYR A 248 23.93 -5.06 1.75
C TYR A 248 25.35 -4.71 1.34
N ASP A 249 26.24 -5.69 1.35
CA ASP A 249 27.55 -5.52 0.73
C ASP A 249 27.37 -5.33 -0.78
N PRO A 250 28.13 -4.43 -1.45
CA PRO A 250 28.01 -4.27 -2.89
C PRO A 250 28.27 -5.56 -3.68
N SER A 251 29.10 -6.47 -3.15
CA SER A 251 29.35 -7.78 -3.75
C SER A 251 28.14 -8.72 -3.70
N ASP A 252 27.20 -8.49 -2.78
CA ASP A 252 25.93 -9.20 -2.75
C ASP A 252 24.98 -8.72 -3.86
N VAL A 253 25.19 -7.55 -4.45
CA VAL A 253 24.32 -7.00 -5.49
C VAL A 253 24.94 -7.28 -6.86
N SER A 254 24.44 -8.31 -7.56
CA SER A 254 25.09 -8.85 -8.76
C SER A 254 25.30 -7.81 -9.86
N TYR A 255 24.30 -6.94 -10.10
CA TYR A 255 24.45 -5.89 -11.12
C TYR A 255 25.53 -4.84 -10.77
N LEU A 256 25.82 -4.59 -9.50
CA LEU A 256 26.93 -3.73 -9.08
C LEU A 256 28.27 -4.43 -9.30
N SER A 257 28.33 -5.73 -8.98
CA SER A 257 29.52 -6.56 -9.22
C SER A 257 29.89 -6.63 -10.70
N TYR A 258 28.90 -6.85 -11.58
CA TYR A 258 29.11 -6.81 -13.03
C TYR A 258 29.59 -5.44 -13.52
N TYR A 259 28.96 -4.36 -13.05
CA TYR A 259 29.35 -3.01 -13.44
C TYR A 259 30.76 -2.64 -12.98
N ALA A 260 31.14 -2.99 -11.75
CA ALA A 260 32.48 -2.75 -11.22
C ALA A 260 33.55 -3.50 -12.03
N LYS A 261 33.32 -4.81 -12.29
CA LYS A 261 34.23 -5.65 -13.07
C LYS A 261 34.44 -5.11 -14.49
N GLU A 262 33.37 -4.77 -15.20
CA GLU A 262 33.42 -4.24 -16.56
C GLU A 262 34.25 -2.95 -16.65
N ASN A 263 34.15 -2.09 -15.63
CA ASN A 263 34.86 -0.81 -15.57
C ASN A 263 36.24 -0.92 -14.90
N ASN A 264 36.74 -2.13 -14.62
CA ASN A 264 38.01 -2.39 -13.93
C ASN A 264 38.12 -1.67 -12.57
N ARG A 265 37.02 -1.63 -11.82
CA ARG A 265 36.94 -1.00 -10.49
C ARG A 265 36.72 -2.03 -9.39
N PRO A 266 37.26 -1.80 -8.18
CA PRO A 266 36.98 -2.66 -7.04
C PRO A 266 35.50 -2.58 -6.65
N ILE A 267 34.94 -3.74 -6.29
CA ILE A 267 33.55 -3.85 -5.83
C ILE A 267 33.39 -3.36 -4.38
N ASP A 268 34.45 -3.41 -3.58
CA ASP A 268 34.47 -2.82 -2.24
C ASP A 268 34.53 -1.27 -2.30
N LEU A 269 34.68 -0.63 -1.13
CA LEU A 269 34.75 0.83 -1.01
C LEU A 269 36.18 1.39 -1.08
N SER A 270 37.19 0.62 -1.49
CA SER A 270 38.61 1.04 -1.47
C SER A 270 38.89 2.27 -2.36
N ASP A 271 38.14 2.42 -3.44
CA ASP A 271 38.21 3.56 -4.37
C ASP A 271 37.16 4.65 -4.09
N VAL A 272 36.41 4.54 -2.98
CA VAL A 272 35.38 5.50 -2.57
C VAL A 272 35.85 6.30 -1.36
N GLU A 273 35.63 7.60 -1.40
CA GLU A 273 35.76 8.49 -0.24
C GLU A 273 34.37 8.93 0.22
N VAL A 274 33.95 8.49 1.41
CA VAL A 274 32.66 8.88 1.99
C VAL A 274 32.85 10.17 2.79
N ILE A 275 32.10 11.21 2.43
CA ILE A 275 32.18 12.55 3.03
C ILE A 275 30.85 12.89 3.73
N GLY A 276 30.92 13.61 4.85
CA GLY A 276 29.75 13.99 5.63
C GLY A 276 29.42 12.96 6.71
N LYS A 277 28.28 12.29 6.61
CA LYS A 277 27.92 11.19 7.53
C LYS A 277 28.64 9.91 7.13
N THR A 278 29.00 9.08 8.12
CA THR A 278 29.53 7.74 7.85
C THR A 278 28.39 6.78 7.51
N ILE A 279 28.70 5.72 6.76
CA ILE A 279 27.74 4.65 6.45
C ILE A 279 27.17 4.08 7.75
N GLU A 280 28.01 3.77 8.73
CA GLU A 280 27.63 3.18 10.01
C GLU A 280 26.64 4.06 10.77
N SER A 281 26.80 5.39 10.70
CA SER A 281 25.94 6.34 11.41
C SER A 281 24.52 6.44 10.84
N VAL A 282 24.31 6.01 9.61
CA VAL A 282 23.01 6.08 8.91
C VAL A 282 22.51 4.71 8.45
N ARG A 283 23.29 3.65 8.65
CA ARG A 283 22.97 2.30 8.22
C ARG A 283 21.69 1.85 8.88
N ASN A 284 20.72 1.48 8.06
CA ASN A 284 19.44 0.97 8.52
C ASN A 284 19.12 -0.25 7.66
N PRO A 285 19.38 -1.48 8.12
CA PRO A 285 19.14 -2.67 7.33
C PRO A 285 17.68 -2.81 6.91
N HIS A 286 17.47 -3.06 5.63
CA HIS A 286 16.16 -3.28 5.02
C HIS A 286 16.11 -4.67 4.40
N ARG A 287 15.13 -5.51 4.71
CA ARG A 287 14.90 -6.75 3.95
C ARG A 287 14.50 -6.42 2.53
N TYR A 288 14.98 -7.20 1.55
CA TYR A 288 14.61 -6.98 0.15
C TYR A 288 13.46 -7.85 -0.33
N GLN A 289 13.21 -8.99 0.31
CA GLN A 289 12.20 -9.96 -0.12
C GLN A 289 11.33 -10.41 1.05
N PHE A 290 10.04 -10.67 0.77
CA PHE A 290 9.14 -11.27 1.74
C PHE A 290 9.63 -12.67 2.12
N PRO A 291 9.58 -13.04 3.41
CA PRO A 291 10.04 -14.35 3.85
C PRO A 291 9.09 -15.46 3.40
N TYR A 292 9.66 -16.57 2.94
CA TYR A 292 8.97 -17.81 2.60
C TYR A 292 9.37 -18.93 3.58
N THR A 293 8.57 -20.00 3.61
CA THR A 293 8.94 -21.27 4.27
C THR A 293 10.25 -21.81 3.70
N ASP A 294 10.95 -22.65 4.46
CA ASP A 294 12.27 -23.20 4.08
C ASP A 294 12.21 -24.03 2.77
N ASP A 295 11.04 -24.60 2.44
CA ASP A 295 10.78 -25.32 1.18
C ASP A 295 10.33 -24.40 0.02
N HIS A 296 10.24 -23.09 0.28
CA HIS A 296 9.83 -22.05 -0.66
C HIS A 296 8.43 -22.22 -1.25
N THR A 297 7.53 -22.95 -0.58
CA THR A 297 6.18 -23.24 -1.08
C THR A 297 5.12 -22.25 -0.61
N LEU A 298 5.38 -21.45 0.43
CA LEU A 298 4.38 -20.53 0.96
C LEU A 298 5.03 -19.31 1.66
N PRO A 299 4.50 -18.09 1.50
CA PRO A 299 4.90 -16.96 2.31
C PRO A 299 4.71 -17.25 3.81
N ILE A 300 5.67 -16.86 4.66
CA ILE A 300 5.58 -17.07 6.12
C ILE A 300 4.31 -16.46 6.72
N ALA A 301 3.83 -15.34 6.15
CA ALA A 301 2.58 -14.71 6.59
C ALA A 301 1.37 -15.63 6.42
N LEU A 302 1.30 -16.38 5.32
CA LEU A 302 0.22 -17.34 5.04
C LEU A 302 0.40 -18.62 5.86
N SER A 303 1.63 -19.12 5.97
CA SER A 303 1.95 -20.28 6.81
C SER A 303 1.55 -20.05 8.28
N LYS A 304 1.83 -18.86 8.83
CA LYS A 304 1.42 -18.47 10.20
C LYS A 304 -0.10 -18.33 10.40
N GLN A 305 -0.89 -18.30 9.33
CA GLN A 305 -2.36 -18.35 9.42
C GLN A 305 -2.91 -19.78 9.40
N GLY A 306 -2.03 -20.78 9.21
CA GLY A 306 -2.41 -22.18 9.14
C GLY A 306 -2.97 -22.60 7.78
N ILE A 307 -2.77 -21.78 6.73
CA ILE A 307 -3.20 -22.09 5.36
C ILE A 307 -2.60 -23.42 4.91
N LYS A 308 -3.46 -24.31 4.41
CA LYS A 308 -3.11 -25.66 3.94
C LYS A 308 -3.74 -25.97 2.60
N GLY A 309 -3.13 -26.89 1.87
CA GLY A 309 -3.64 -27.33 0.59
C GLY A 309 -3.41 -26.36 -0.56
N LEU A 310 -2.61 -25.30 -0.34
CA LEU A 310 -2.16 -24.38 -1.38
C LEU A 310 -0.67 -24.10 -1.23
N SER A 311 0.05 -24.15 -2.35
CA SER A 311 1.42 -23.70 -2.49
C SER A 311 1.45 -22.45 -3.36
N TYR A 312 1.91 -21.32 -2.80
CA TYR A 312 2.21 -20.10 -3.53
C TYR A 312 3.72 -19.99 -3.63
N ARG A 313 4.31 -20.50 -4.71
CA ARG A 313 5.77 -20.65 -4.85
C ARG A 313 6.47 -19.29 -4.87
N GLN A 314 7.63 -19.20 -4.22
CA GLN A 314 8.43 -17.98 -4.21
C GLN A 314 8.80 -17.52 -5.62
N TYR A 315 8.51 -16.26 -5.94
CA TYR A 315 8.80 -15.67 -7.24
C TYR A 315 10.31 -15.53 -7.51
N ASP A 316 10.69 -15.63 -8.78
CA ASP A 316 12.06 -15.47 -9.25
C ASP A 316 12.27 -14.11 -9.97
N ASN A 317 13.48 -13.87 -10.49
CA ASN A 317 13.84 -12.64 -11.20
C ASN A 317 13.23 -12.51 -12.62
N THR A 318 12.47 -13.51 -13.08
CA THR A 318 11.80 -13.52 -14.39
C THR A 318 10.35 -13.05 -14.34
N THR A 319 9.79 -12.88 -13.14
CA THR A 319 8.50 -12.22 -12.92
C THR A 319 8.59 -10.77 -13.38
N CYS A 320 7.96 -10.46 -14.52
CA CYS A 320 8.01 -9.10 -15.08
C CYS A 320 7.09 -8.13 -14.32
N THR A 321 7.24 -6.85 -14.64
CA THR A 321 6.54 -5.73 -13.99
C THR A 321 5.01 -5.84 -13.96
N TYR A 322 4.38 -6.56 -14.91
CA TYR A 322 2.94 -6.76 -14.89
C TYR A 322 2.48 -7.85 -13.92
N CYS A 323 3.26 -8.93 -13.77
CA CYS A 323 2.92 -10.01 -12.84
C CYS A 323 3.42 -9.72 -11.43
N SER A 324 4.45 -8.89 -11.26
CA SER A 324 4.98 -8.53 -9.94
C SER A 324 3.97 -7.77 -9.07
N ILE A 325 3.01 -7.02 -9.66
CA ILE A 325 1.94 -6.38 -8.87
C ILE A 325 1.10 -7.43 -8.11
N LEU A 326 0.96 -8.63 -8.68
CA LEU A 326 0.17 -9.70 -8.06
C LEU A 326 0.91 -10.41 -6.92
N THR A 327 2.23 -10.22 -6.78
CA THR A 327 2.99 -10.88 -5.70
C THR A 327 2.63 -10.37 -4.31
N GLY A 328 2.21 -9.10 -4.21
CA GLY A 328 1.68 -8.54 -2.96
C GLY A 328 0.17 -8.77 -2.79
N LEU A 329 -0.60 -8.73 -3.88
CA LEU A 329 -2.06 -8.79 -3.84
C LEU A 329 -2.62 -10.21 -3.64
N LEU A 330 -2.07 -11.22 -4.33
CA LEU A 330 -2.58 -12.59 -4.26
C LEU A 330 -2.52 -13.18 -2.85
N PRO A 331 -1.42 -13.04 -2.07
CA PRO A 331 -1.39 -13.49 -0.69
C PRO A 331 -2.50 -12.89 0.18
N ILE A 332 -2.88 -11.62 -0.05
CA ILE A 332 -3.99 -10.98 0.64
C ILE A 332 -5.31 -11.64 0.21
N ALA A 333 -5.56 -11.79 -1.09
CA ALA A 333 -6.76 -12.44 -1.59
C ALA A 333 -6.92 -13.87 -1.06
N ILE A 334 -5.82 -14.64 -0.99
CA ILE A 334 -5.76 -15.99 -0.42
C ILE A 334 -6.09 -15.97 1.08
N THR A 335 -5.56 -15.01 1.84
CA THR A 335 -5.90 -14.83 3.28
C THR A 335 -7.41 -14.68 3.49
N TYR A 336 -8.07 -13.85 2.68
CA TYR A 336 -9.52 -13.63 2.81
C TYR A 336 -10.35 -14.84 2.35
N ALA A 337 -9.91 -15.54 1.30
CA ALA A 337 -10.53 -16.80 0.88
C ALA A 337 -10.41 -17.87 1.97
N TRP A 338 -9.24 -17.98 2.62
CA TRP A 338 -9.02 -18.92 3.72
C TRP A 338 -9.98 -18.67 4.89
N ASN A 339 -10.12 -17.40 5.31
CA ASN A 339 -11.04 -17.03 6.37
C ASN A 339 -12.50 -17.33 6.00
N SER A 340 -12.88 -17.10 4.74
CA SER A 340 -14.23 -17.42 4.23
C SER A 340 -14.48 -18.92 4.13
N SER A 341 -13.44 -19.73 3.86
CA SER A 341 -13.51 -21.20 3.87
C SER A 341 -13.59 -21.81 5.28
N GLN A 342 -13.70 -20.99 6.33
CA GLN A 342 -13.78 -21.45 7.72
C GLN A 342 -12.55 -22.27 8.19
N GLY A 343 -11.41 -22.13 7.49
CA GLY A 343 -10.17 -22.84 7.78
C GLY A 343 -10.05 -24.24 7.18
N ASP A 344 -10.96 -24.64 6.29
CA ASP A 344 -10.91 -25.95 5.64
C ASP A 344 -9.75 -26.03 4.63
N PRO A 345 -8.87 -27.06 4.68
CA PRO A 345 -7.77 -27.21 3.73
C PRO A 345 -8.22 -27.31 2.28
N TRP A 346 -7.50 -26.64 1.37
CA TRP A 346 -7.75 -26.76 -0.08
C TRP A 346 -7.19 -28.05 -0.69
N ASP A 347 -7.63 -28.40 -1.89
CA ASP A 347 -7.29 -29.67 -2.55
C ASP A 347 -5.98 -29.62 -3.34
N ASP A 348 -4.87 -29.42 -2.64
CA ASP A 348 -3.48 -29.46 -3.15
C ASP A 348 -3.25 -28.65 -4.45
N VAL A 349 -3.50 -27.35 -4.34
CA VAL A 349 -3.36 -26.35 -5.41
C VAL A 349 -1.94 -25.77 -5.41
N GLU A 350 -1.32 -25.64 -6.58
CA GLU A 350 -0.05 -24.95 -6.74
C GLU A 350 -0.21 -23.73 -7.65
N VAL A 351 0.35 -22.59 -7.26
CA VAL A 351 0.43 -21.38 -8.07
C VAL A 351 1.88 -21.16 -8.51
N ILE A 352 2.12 -21.16 -9.81
CA ILE A 352 3.44 -20.88 -10.41
C ILE A 352 3.39 -19.65 -11.32
N MET A 353 4.50 -18.90 -11.38
CA MET A 353 4.61 -17.65 -12.12
C MET A 353 6.01 -17.43 -12.71
N GLY A 354 6.19 -16.31 -13.42
CA GLY A 354 7.47 -15.97 -14.05
C GLY A 354 7.64 -16.69 -15.38
N LYS A 355 8.87 -17.13 -15.67
CA LYS A 355 9.26 -17.80 -16.91
C LYS A 355 10.09 -19.07 -16.69
N ARG A 356 10.63 -19.31 -15.49
CA ARG A 356 11.50 -20.46 -15.21
C ARG A 356 10.86 -21.57 -14.38
N MET A 357 9.89 -21.25 -13.51
CA MET A 357 9.26 -22.26 -12.65
C MET A 357 8.78 -23.48 -13.44
N ASN A 358 8.94 -24.66 -12.84
CA ASN A 358 8.32 -25.90 -13.28
C ASN A 358 7.29 -26.32 -12.22
N PRO A 359 6.21 -27.00 -12.61
CA PRO A 359 5.24 -27.55 -11.65
C PRO A 359 5.93 -28.57 -10.74
N THR A 360 5.49 -28.65 -9.49
CA THR A 360 5.95 -29.70 -8.57
C THR A 360 5.27 -31.02 -8.94
N PRO A 361 6.02 -32.12 -9.22
CA PRO A 361 5.43 -33.41 -9.55
C PRO A 361 4.45 -33.91 -8.49
N GLY A 362 3.30 -34.43 -8.92
CA GLY A 362 2.29 -35.03 -8.05
C GLY A 362 1.15 -34.09 -7.62
N LYS A 363 1.32 -32.77 -7.74
CA LYS A 363 0.29 -31.76 -7.46
C LYS A 363 -1.00 -32.04 -8.21
N LYS A 364 -2.15 -31.82 -7.55
CA LYS A 364 -3.47 -32.07 -8.15
C LYS A 364 -3.84 -31.00 -9.16
N LYS A 365 -3.72 -29.73 -8.78
CA LYS A 365 -4.13 -28.58 -9.60
C LYS A 365 -3.01 -27.57 -9.67
N VAL A 366 -2.69 -27.09 -10.88
CA VAL A 366 -1.64 -26.08 -11.07
C VAL A 366 -2.21 -24.87 -11.79
N ILE A 367 -2.21 -23.73 -11.10
CA ILE A 367 -2.55 -22.42 -11.64
C ILE A 367 -1.31 -21.82 -12.32
N LEU A 368 -1.41 -21.64 -13.63
CA LEU A 368 -0.35 -21.03 -14.46
C LEU A 368 -0.58 -19.52 -14.55
N LEU A 369 0.12 -18.74 -13.72
CA LEU A 369 -0.04 -17.28 -13.69
C LEU A 369 0.70 -16.60 -14.85
N GLY A 370 -0.08 -16.07 -15.80
CA GLY A 370 0.42 -15.25 -16.91
C GLY A 370 0.76 -16.03 -18.17
N GLN A 371 0.76 -15.32 -19.31
CA GLN A 371 0.94 -15.94 -20.63
C GLN A 371 2.24 -16.75 -20.76
N CYS A 372 3.31 -16.37 -20.06
CA CYS A 372 4.59 -17.07 -20.10
C CYS A 372 4.49 -18.49 -19.51
N MET A 373 3.90 -18.65 -18.33
CA MET A 373 3.67 -19.96 -17.71
C MET A 373 2.72 -20.82 -18.54
N VAL A 374 1.65 -20.22 -19.09
CA VAL A 374 0.72 -20.91 -20.00
C VAL A 374 1.46 -21.43 -21.23
N ASN A 375 2.27 -20.61 -21.89
CA ASN A 375 3.01 -21.05 -23.08
C ASN A 375 3.97 -22.20 -22.77
N LYS A 376 4.62 -22.19 -21.60
CA LYS A 376 5.57 -23.20 -21.19
C LYS A 376 4.91 -24.52 -20.78
N HIS A 377 3.77 -24.47 -20.08
CA HIS A 377 3.20 -25.64 -19.39
C HIS A 377 1.81 -26.09 -19.85
N ARG A 378 1.18 -25.46 -20.85
CA ARG A 378 -0.17 -25.84 -21.33
C ARG A 378 -0.35 -27.30 -21.73
N ASN A 379 0.74 -27.99 -22.08
CA ASN A 379 0.76 -29.39 -22.50
C ASN A 379 1.68 -30.25 -21.60
N ASN A 380 1.97 -29.80 -20.38
CA ASN A 380 2.91 -30.50 -19.50
C ASN A 380 2.26 -31.76 -18.90
N PRO A 381 2.83 -32.96 -19.12
CA PRO A 381 2.22 -34.22 -18.69
C PRO A 381 2.28 -34.46 -17.17
N ASP A 382 3.13 -33.73 -16.44
CA ASP A 382 3.27 -33.86 -14.99
C ASP A 382 2.13 -33.16 -14.22
N ILE A 383 1.31 -32.36 -14.94
CA ILE A 383 0.18 -31.62 -14.35
C ILE A 383 -1.12 -32.38 -14.59
N LYS A 384 -1.78 -32.80 -13.50
CA LYS A 384 -3.08 -33.48 -13.55
C LYS A 384 -4.21 -32.55 -14.01
N GLU A 385 -4.34 -31.39 -13.37
CA GLU A 385 -5.29 -30.34 -13.77
C GLU A 385 -4.56 -29.01 -14.01
N ILE A 386 -4.56 -28.56 -15.28
CA ILE A 386 -3.97 -27.27 -15.69
C ILE A 386 -5.04 -26.18 -15.62
N ILE A 387 -4.76 -25.12 -14.87
CA ILE A 387 -5.65 -23.96 -14.73
C ILE A 387 -4.94 -22.70 -15.26
N PRO A 388 -5.18 -22.28 -16.51
CA PRO A 388 -4.41 -21.20 -17.13
C PRO A 388 -4.98 -19.79 -16.84
N ILE A 389 -4.13 -18.87 -16.38
CA ILE A 389 -4.44 -17.42 -16.34
C ILE A 389 -3.78 -16.74 -17.55
N LYS A 390 -4.53 -16.61 -18.64
CA LYS A 390 -4.04 -16.04 -19.91
C LYS A 390 -3.99 -14.51 -19.89
N GLY A 391 -3.01 -13.92 -20.59
CA GLY A 391 -2.89 -12.47 -20.80
C GLY A 391 -1.50 -11.87 -20.46
N CYS A 392 -1.19 -10.72 -21.07
CA CYS A 392 -0.03 -9.88 -20.77
C CYS A 392 -0.32 -8.40 -21.05
N PRO A 393 -0.83 -7.62 -20.07
CA PRO A 393 -1.12 -7.98 -18.68
C PRO A 393 -2.25 -9.00 -18.52
N VAL A 394 -2.28 -9.71 -17.40
CA VAL A 394 -3.40 -10.60 -17.06
C VAL A 394 -4.62 -9.76 -16.70
N LYS A 395 -5.81 -10.22 -17.14
CA LYS A 395 -7.05 -9.52 -16.81
C LYS A 395 -7.55 -9.93 -15.42
N PRO A 396 -8.01 -8.98 -14.58
CA PRO A 396 -8.58 -9.25 -13.27
C PRO A 396 -9.55 -10.43 -13.19
N GLU A 397 -10.52 -10.47 -14.09
CA GLU A 397 -11.59 -11.48 -14.13
C GLU A 397 -11.04 -12.91 -14.36
N ASN A 398 -9.92 -13.04 -15.08
CA ASN A 398 -9.29 -14.33 -15.33
C ASN A 398 -8.60 -14.88 -14.08
N ILE A 399 -8.17 -14.00 -13.16
CA ILE A 399 -7.50 -14.40 -11.93
C ILE A 399 -8.52 -15.06 -11.00
N ALA A 400 -9.62 -14.36 -10.69
CA ALA A 400 -10.67 -14.89 -9.83
C ALA A 400 -11.23 -16.21 -10.36
N LYS A 401 -11.57 -16.26 -11.66
CA LYS A 401 -12.09 -17.47 -12.30
C LYS A 401 -11.16 -18.69 -12.16
N ALA A 402 -9.85 -18.50 -12.32
CA ALA A 402 -8.88 -19.58 -12.19
C ALA A 402 -8.78 -20.11 -10.76
N PHE A 403 -8.77 -19.22 -9.77
CA PHE A 403 -8.75 -19.63 -8.37
C PHE A 403 -10.05 -20.33 -7.96
N HIS A 404 -11.21 -19.86 -8.42
CA HIS A 404 -12.51 -20.53 -8.21
C HIS A 404 -12.51 -21.93 -8.82
N GLN A 405 -11.99 -22.10 -10.04
CA GLN A 405 -11.82 -23.43 -10.65
C GLN A 405 -10.96 -24.36 -9.77
N ALA A 406 -9.94 -23.81 -9.11
CA ALA A 406 -9.10 -24.58 -8.20
C ALA A 406 -9.78 -24.95 -6.87
N GLY A 407 -10.93 -24.36 -6.56
CA GLY A 407 -11.63 -24.48 -5.27
C GLY A 407 -11.19 -23.44 -4.23
N VAL A 408 -10.55 -22.35 -4.67
CA VAL A 408 -10.08 -21.25 -3.83
C VAL A 408 -10.91 -20.01 -4.12
N GLU A 409 -11.91 -19.76 -3.27
CA GLU A 409 -12.91 -18.69 -3.44
C GLU A 409 -12.36 -17.29 -3.12
N ILE A 410 -11.43 -16.78 -3.94
CA ILE A 410 -10.94 -15.40 -3.81
C ILE A 410 -11.99 -14.40 -4.29
N HIS A 411 -12.11 -13.27 -3.60
CA HIS A 411 -13.08 -12.25 -3.98
C HIS A 411 -12.62 -11.50 -5.27
N PRO A 412 -13.43 -11.40 -6.33
CA PRO A 412 -13.01 -10.77 -7.60
C PRO A 412 -12.63 -9.29 -7.46
N ASP A 413 -13.29 -8.55 -6.56
CA ASP A 413 -13.04 -7.13 -6.33
C ASP A 413 -11.58 -6.78 -6.01
N PHE A 414 -10.79 -7.69 -5.42
CA PHE A 414 -9.36 -7.47 -5.20
C PHE A 414 -8.64 -7.06 -6.48
N PHE A 415 -9.02 -7.65 -7.60
CA PHE A 415 -8.39 -7.44 -8.89
C PHE A 415 -9.12 -6.39 -9.72
N MET A 416 -10.38 -6.09 -9.42
CA MET A 416 -11.14 -5.05 -10.12
C MET A 416 -10.83 -3.65 -9.59
N ASN A 417 -10.30 -3.52 -8.37
CA ASN A 417 -10.04 -2.26 -7.69
C ASN A 417 -8.53 -2.02 -7.43
N LEU A 418 -7.67 -2.36 -8.39
CA LEU A 418 -6.21 -2.27 -8.23
C LEU A 418 -5.73 -0.85 -7.87
N ASP A 419 -6.44 0.18 -8.31
CA ASP A 419 -6.10 1.58 -8.02
C ASP A 419 -6.25 1.94 -6.53
N ASN A 420 -7.03 1.17 -5.76
CA ASN A 420 -7.17 1.36 -4.31
C ASN A 420 -6.10 0.65 -3.49
N ILE A 421 -5.30 -0.23 -4.10
CA ILE A 421 -4.27 -0.99 -3.38
C ILE A 421 -3.28 -0.07 -2.63
N PRO A 422 -2.77 1.01 -3.23
CA PRO A 422 -1.88 1.91 -2.48
C PRO A 422 -2.57 2.54 -1.27
N ARG A 423 -3.88 2.87 -1.36
CA ARG A 423 -4.65 3.37 -0.22
C ARG A 423 -4.67 2.36 0.91
N PHE A 424 -4.88 1.08 0.57
CA PHE A 424 -4.90 0.01 1.55
C PHE A 424 -3.54 -0.15 2.26
N PHE A 425 -2.45 -0.20 1.51
CA PHE A 425 -1.12 -0.26 2.12
C PHE A 425 -0.69 1.05 2.79
N GLY A 426 -1.38 2.16 2.52
CA GLY A 426 -1.23 3.43 3.23
C GLY A 426 -1.86 3.44 4.64
N ILE A 427 -2.84 2.57 4.92
CA ILE A 427 -3.56 2.52 6.21
C ILE A 427 -2.60 2.42 7.41
N PRO A 428 -1.59 1.53 7.43
CA PRO A 428 -0.67 1.42 8.56
C PRO A 428 0.19 2.68 8.78
N TYR A 429 0.19 3.66 7.88
CA TYR A 429 0.92 4.92 8.04
C TYR A 429 0.02 6.08 8.46
N LYS A 430 -1.32 5.88 8.53
CA LYS A 430 -2.25 6.92 8.96
C LYS A 430 -1.84 7.51 10.31
N HIS A 431 -1.54 6.68 11.31
CA HIS A 431 -1.07 7.10 12.65
C HIS A 431 0.27 7.85 12.68
N ARG A 432 1.04 7.81 11.59
CA ARG A 432 2.33 8.50 11.44
C ARG A 432 2.25 9.60 10.39
N PHE A 433 1.05 10.06 10.04
CA PHE A 433 0.83 11.04 8.99
C PHE A 433 1.79 12.23 9.03
N ASN A 434 1.98 12.79 10.23
CA ASN A 434 2.81 13.96 10.45
C ASN A 434 4.30 13.67 10.18
N GLU A 435 4.76 12.42 10.32
CA GLU A 435 6.13 12.02 9.93
C GLU A 435 6.32 12.13 8.42
N PHE A 436 5.27 11.89 7.63
CA PHE A 436 5.35 11.83 6.18
C PHE A 436 4.94 13.15 5.49
N GLN A 437 4.45 14.14 6.24
CA GLN A 437 4.09 15.46 5.71
C GLN A 437 5.32 16.29 5.31
N MET A 438 5.20 17.08 4.22
CA MET A 438 6.23 18.05 3.85
C MET A 438 6.35 19.21 4.84
N SER A 439 5.26 19.62 5.49
CA SER A 439 5.25 20.68 6.52
C SER A 439 6.22 20.38 7.66
N HIS A 440 6.41 19.10 7.98
CA HIS A 440 7.36 18.63 8.99
C HIS A 440 8.80 19.16 8.78
N PHE A 441 9.15 19.55 7.56
CA PHE A 441 10.50 20.01 7.19
C PHE A 441 10.59 21.53 6.95
N ASN A 442 9.52 22.28 7.20
CA ASN A 442 9.54 23.74 7.08
C ASN A 442 9.82 24.39 8.45
N ASP A 443 10.83 25.25 8.50
CA ASP A 443 11.25 25.97 9.72
C ASP A 443 10.17 26.92 10.29
N GLU A 444 9.11 27.21 9.54
CA GLU A 444 8.03 28.15 9.91
C GLU A 444 6.73 27.46 10.36
N ILE A 445 6.69 26.12 10.35
CA ILE A 445 5.51 25.36 10.76
C ILE A 445 5.91 24.46 11.93
N ILE A 446 5.72 24.96 13.15
CA ILE A 446 5.63 24.09 14.33
C ILE A 446 4.33 23.33 14.15
N ASP A 447 4.42 22.13 13.59
CA ASP A 447 3.26 21.33 13.27
C ASP A 447 2.72 20.68 14.55
N GLU A 448 1.90 21.40 15.31
CA GLU A 448 0.78 20.78 16.02
C GLU A 448 -0.24 20.35 14.97
N THR A 449 0.13 19.40 14.11
CA THR A 449 -0.65 19.04 12.92
C THR A 449 -2.04 18.65 13.36
N VAL A 450 -2.99 19.47 12.94
CA VAL A 450 -4.40 19.24 13.14
C VAL A 450 -4.78 17.97 12.38
N PRO A 451 -5.21 16.89 13.06
CA PRO A 451 -5.52 15.62 12.41
C PRO A 451 -6.68 15.84 11.41
N PRO A 452 -6.51 15.54 10.11
CA PRO A 452 -7.58 15.76 9.14
C PRO A 452 -8.77 14.83 9.40
N ILE A 453 -9.97 15.28 9.04
CA ILE A 453 -11.19 14.45 9.07
C ILE A 453 -11.12 13.42 7.93
N ASP A 454 -11.01 12.13 8.28
CA ASP A 454 -10.97 11.00 7.34
C ASP A 454 -12.38 10.73 6.78
N GLU A 455 -13.34 10.40 7.63
CA GLU A 455 -14.75 10.19 7.26
C GLU A 455 -15.69 10.71 8.34
N ILE A 456 -16.90 11.09 7.92
CA ILE A 456 -18.00 11.39 8.83
C ILE A 456 -19.18 10.48 8.52
N GLY A 457 -19.88 10.04 9.57
CA GLY A 457 -21.11 9.29 9.51
C GLY A 457 -22.25 10.09 10.14
N VAL A 458 -23.38 10.15 9.43
CA VAL A 458 -24.66 10.66 9.94
C VAL A 458 -25.70 9.69 9.44
N SER A 459 -26.31 8.92 10.34
CA SER A 459 -27.22 7.85 9.95
C SER A 459 -28.38 7.69 10.93
N GLN A 460 -29.48 7.13 10.45
CA GLN A 460 -30.52 6.61 11.34
C GLN A 460 -30.03 5.33 12.00
N PHE A 461 -30.37 5.14 13.26
CA PHE A 461 -29.96 3.99 14.05
C PHE A 461 -31.14 3.36 14.77
N TYR A 462 -31.33 2.06 14.55
CA TYR A 462 -32.32 1.26 15.26
C TYR A 462 -31.61 0.29 16.20
N LEU A 463 -31.86 0.42 17.49
CA LEU A 463 -31.36 -0.49 18.51
C LEU A 463 -32.41 -1.57 18.78
N ASP A 464 -32.13 -2.82 18.39
CA ASP A 464 -33.02 -3.96 18.68
C ASP A 464 -32.53 -4.68 19.93
N ASN A 465 -32.98 -4.18 21.09
CA ASN A 465 -32.80 -4.81 22.38
C ASN A 465 -34.18 -5.03 23.04
N ASN A 466 -34.23 -5.29 24.35
CA ASN A 466 -35.49 -5.48 25.07
C ASN A 466 -36.46 -4.27 24.99
N ASN A 467 -35.94 -3.06 24.78
CA ASN A 467 -36.71 -1.82 24.59
C ASN A 467 -36.25 -1.12 23.31
N PRO A 468 -36.80 -1.49 22.13
CA PRO A 468 -36.24 -1.00 20.87
C PRO A 468 -36.33 0.52 20.70
N GLU A 469 -35.24 1.13 20.27
CA GLU A 469 -35.11 2.59 20.19
C GLU A 469 -34.75 3.05 18.77
N LYS A 470 -35.33 4.18 18.35
CA LYS A 470 -34.96 4.91 17.14
C LYS A 470 -34.13 6.11 17.54
N GLN A 471 -32.94 6.25 16.96
CA GLN A 471 -31.98 7.28 17.32
C GLN A 471 -31.24 7.75 16.07
N ALA A 472 -30.53 8.87 16.16
CA ALA A 472 -29.49 9.22 15.21
C ALA A 472 -28.15 8.67 15.67
N LYS A 473 -27.27 8.32 14.73
CA LYS A 473 -25.87 7.94 14.99
C LYS A 473 -24.94 8.85 14.22
N PHE A 474 -23.97 9.40 14.94
CA PHE A 474 -22.88 10.22 14.41
C PHE A 474 -21.54 9.52 14.63
N ASP A 475 -20.69 9.50 13.60
CA ASP A 475 -19.31 9.02 13.69
C ASP A 475 -18.37 10.07 13.08
N VAL A 476 -17.22 10.31 13.71
CA VAL A 476 -16.15 11.17 13.16
C VAL A 476 -14.83 10.43 13.26
N LYS A 477 -14.24 10.14 12.10
CA LYS A 477 -12.94 9.49 11.98
C LYS A 477 -11.87 10.49 11.57
N PHE A 478 -10.69 10.31 12.13
CA PHE A 478 -9.54 11.16 11.87
C PHE A 478 -8.42 10.39 11.17
N PHE A 479 -7.69 11.08 10.31
CA PHE A 479 -6.46 10.57 9.74
C PHE A 479 -5.34 10.76 10.75
N GLY A 480 -4.90 9.66 11.36
CA GLY A 480 -3.72 9.66 12.21
C GLY A 480 -3.90 10.07 13.66
N LEU A 481 -5.14 10.27 14.12
CA LEU A 481 -5.41 10.44 15.54
C LEU A 481 -5.29 9.09 16.26
N VAL A 482 -4.29 8.95 17.12
CA VAL A 482 -3.99 7.71 17.84
C VAL A 482 -3.66 8.01 19.30
N GLY A 483 -4.17 7.18 20.21
CA GLY A 483 -3.96 7.33 21.64
C GLY A 483 -4.80 8.45 22.23
N GLU A 484 -5.34 8.18 23.42
CA GLU A 484 -6.26 9.07 24.14
C GLU A 484 -5.75 10.51 24.28
N LYS A 485 -4.44 10.69 24.54
CA LYS A 485 -3.82 12.02 24.75
C LYS A 485 -4.00 12.97 23.56
N ASN A 486 -4.11 12.46 22.35
CA ASN A 486 -4.22 13.31 21.17
C ASN A 486 -5.63 13.88 20.98
N THR A 487 -6.64 13.39 21.71
CA THR A 487 -7.96 14.06 21.79
C THR A 487 -7.87 15.46 22.37
N ASN A 488 -6.80 15.77 23.12
CA ASN A 488 -6.57 17.09 23.69
C ASN A 488 -6.31 18.17 22.63
N ALA A 489 -5.99 17.81 21.38
CA ALA A 489 -5.85 18.79 20.29
C ALA A 489 -7.20 19.34 19.82
N ILE A 490 -8.29 18.59 20.06
CA ILE A 490 -9.64 18.95 19.64
C ILE A 490 -10.30 19.78 20.74
N SER A 491 -10.76 20.99 20.39
CA SER A 491 -11.49 21.85 21.31
C SER A 491 -12.99 21.56 21.25
N LYS A 492 -13.53 21.32 20.05
CA LYS A 492 -14.97 21.10 19.86
C LYS A 492 -15.25 20.32 18.57
N ILE A 493 -16.27 19.47 18.62
CA ILE A 493 -16.87 18.86 17.43
C ILE A 493 -18.37 19.16 17.44
N SER A 494 -18.86 19.80 16.39
CA SER A 494 -20.27 20.13 16.23
C SER A 494 -20.81 19.60 14.90
N VAL A 495 -22.10 19.28 14.88
CA VAL A 495 -22.83 18.86 13.68
C VAL A 495 -23.97 19.84 13.49
N LYS A 496 -24.12 20.36 12.27
CA LYS A 496 -25.26 21.18 11.85
C LYS A 496 -26.04 20.47 10.76
N GLY A 497 -27.36 20.57 10.78
CA GLY A 497 -28.25 19.93 9.83
C GLY A 497 -29.46 20.78 9.44
N PRO A 498 -30.43 20.19 8.72
CA PRO A 498 -31.66 20.86 8.30
C PRO A 498 -32.45 21.46 9.47
N LYS A 499 -33.26 22.48 9.16
CA LYS A 499 -34.15 23.17 10.12
C LYS A 499 -33.46 23.66 11.41
N GLY A 500 -32.18 24.02 11.31
CA GLY A 500 -31.40 24.51 12.45
C GLY A 500 -31.02 23.41 13.45
N TYR A 501 -31.02 22.14 13.03
CA TYR A 501 -30.53 21.05 13.85
C TYR A 501 -29.06 21.30 14.23
N GLU A 502 -28.76 21.21 15.52
CA GLU A 502 -27.40 21.29 16.05
C GLU A 502 -27.16 20.16 17.05
N PHE A 503 -26.00 19.53 16.95
CA PHE A 503 -25.53 18.51 17.87
C PHE A 503 -24.06 18.77 18.22
N GLN A 504 -23.67 18.46 19.45
CA GLN A 504 -22.28 18.62 19.90
C GLN A 504 -21.77 17.32 20.53
N PHE A 505 -20.60 16.88 20.10
CA PHE A 505 -19.91 15.78 20.77
C PHE A 505 -19.31 16.25 22.08
N LYS A 506 -19.24 15.34 23.05
CA LYS A 506 -18.50 15.54 24.29
C LYS A 506 -17.09 14.99 24.13
N ASN A 507 -16.10 15.72 24.64
CA ASN A 507 -14.71 15.26 24.65
C ASN A 507 -14.44 14.39 25.89
N GLN A 508 -15.04 13.20 25.93
CA GLN A 508 -14.94 12.23 27.02
C GLN A 508 -14.92 10.80 26.45
N PRO A 509 -14.47 9.78 27.21
CA PRO A 509 -14.60 8.39 26.77
C PRO A 509 -16.07 8.02 26.52
N TYR A 510 -16.33 7.40 25.37
CA TYR A 510 -17.65 6.88 25.02
C TYR A 510 -18.04 5.73 25.96
N SER A 511 -19.31 5.68 26.35
CA SER A 511 -19.93 4.50 26.99
C SER A 511 -21.37 4.39 26.53
N ASN A 512 -21.98 3.21 26.71
CA ASN A 512 -23.39 3.01 26.37
C ASN A 512 -24.34 3.83 27.28
N GLU A 513 -23.87 4.24 28.45
CA GLU A 513 -24.61 5.12 29.36
C GLU A 513 -24.62 6.56 28.85
N ASN A 514 -23.45 7.11 28.48
CA ASN A 514 -23.34 8.49 28.03
C ASN A 514 -23.70 8.70 26.54
N CYS A 515 -23.60 7.65 25.72
CA CYS A 515 -23.86 7.64 24.29
C CYS A 515 -23.15 8.73 23.47
N ASN A 516 -22.09 9.37 23.97
CA ASN A 516 -21.43 10.50 23.31
C ASN A 516 -20.00 10.65 23.82
N GLY A 517 -19.01 10.38 22.96
CA GLY A 517 -17.61 10.47 23.32
C GLY A 517 -16.65 9.98 22.25
N TYR A 518 -15.37 9.95 22.59
CA TYR A 518 -14.33 9.29 21.80
C TYR A 518 -14.19 7.81 22.18
N ILE A 519 -13.80 7.00 21.21
CA ILE A 519 -13.47 5.58 21.36
C ILE A 519 -11.99 5.43 21.02
N VAL A 520 -11.25 4.78 21.92
CA VAL A 520 -9.87 4.36 21.67
C VAL A 520 -9.92 2.90 21.20
N ASP A 521 -9.71 2.68 19.92
CA ASP A 521 -9.78 1.36 19.31
C ASP A 521 -8.49 0.58 19.55
N SER A 522 -8.42 -0.10 20.69
CA SER A 522 -7.26 -0.91 21.06
C SER A 522 -7.04 -2.13 20.15
N TYR A 523 -8.03 -2.51 19.34
CA TYR A 523 -7.86 -3.53 18.30
C TYR A 523 -7.14 -2.97 17.07
N ASN A 524 -7.39 -1.71 16.71
CA ASN A 524 -6.79 -1.02 15.57
C ASN A 524 -5.66 -0.04 15.97
N ARG A 525 -4.73 -0.47 16.83
CA ARG A 525 -3.53 0.30 17.25
C ARG A 525 -3.87 1.63 17.92
N ASP A 526 -4.84 1.62 18.83
CA ASP A 526 -5.30 2.78 19.59
C ASP A 526 -5.79 3.94 18.73
N MET A 527 -6.30 3.65 17.52
CA MET A 527 -6.93 4.66 16.68
C MET A 527 -8.12 5.30 17.40
N VAL A 528 -8.22 6.62 17.32
CA VAL A 528 -9.28 7.37 17.97
C VAL A 528 -10.33 7.82 16.96
N TYR A 529 -11.59 7.59 17.27
CA TYR A 529 -12.74 8.14 16.56
C TYR A 529 -13.82 8.56 17.54
N TYR A 530 -14.69 9.49 17.14
CA TYR A 530 -15.80 9.95 17.97
C TYR A 530 -17.08 9.27 17.52
N ARG A 531 -17.90 8.88 18.49
CA ARG A 531 -19.22 8.32 18.25
C ARG A 531 -20.22 8.96 19.20
N ALA A 532 -21.39 9.28 18.66
CA ALA A 532 -22.49 9.74 19.47
C ALA A 532 -23.83 9.28 18.94
N PHE A 533 -24.81 9.19 19.84
CA PHE A 533 -26.20 8.91 19.52
C PHE A 533 -27.10 10.05 20.01
N ASP A 534 -27.98 10.53 19.15
CA ASP A 534 -29.07 11.42 19.53
C ASP A 534 -30.34 10.60 19.72
N ARG A 535 -30.80 10.50 20.97
CA ARG A 535 -31.95 9.68 21.37
C ARG A 535 -33.31 10.35 21.11
N ASN A 536 -33.34 11.53 20.50
CA ASN A 536 -34.58 12.23 20.16
C ASN A 536 -35.34 11.64 18.95
N GLY A 537 -34.86 10.52 18.39
CA GLY A 537 -35.50 9.85 17.26
C GLY A 537 -34.67 9.93 15.98
N PHE A 538 -35.36 9.74 14.86
CA PHE A 538 -34.75 9.86 13.55
C PHE A 538 -34.60 11.30 13.11
N LEU A 539 -33.50 11.57 12.42
CA LEU A 539 -33.19 12.85 11.82
C LEU A 539 -34.02 13.12 10.57
N GLU A 540 -34.11 14.38 10.17
CA GLU A 540 -34.65 14.75 8.86
C GLU A 540 -33.62 14.48 7.75
N ASP A 541 -34.09 14.11 6.57
CA ASP A 541 -33.22 13.98 5.40
C ASP A 541 -32.68 15.36 4.98
N GLY A 542 -31.41 15.41 4.59
CA GLY A 542 -30.75 16.63 4.15
C GLY A 542 -29.25 16.62 4.39
N GLU A 543 -28.61 17.76 4.14
CA GLU A 543 -27.17 17.92 4.34
C GLU A 543 -26.83 18.14 5.82
N TYR A 544 -25.88 17.36 6.32
CA TYR A 544 -25.28 17.51 7.63
C TYR A 544 -23.81 17.85 7.50
N THR A 545 -23.37 18.89 8.19
CA THR A 545 -21.98 19.36 8.23
C THR A 545 -21.41 19.13 9.62
N THR A 546 -20.34 18.34 9.70
CA THR A 546 -19.55 18.19 10.93
C THR A 546 -18.36 19.12 10.87
N THR A 547 -18.18 19.93 11.91
CA THR A 547 -17.04 20.85 12.09
C THR A 547 -16.25 20.42 13.31
N VAL A 548 -14.94 20.24 13.13
CA VAL A 548 -13.96 20.02 14.20
C VAL A 548 -13.15 21.31 14.36
N GLU A 549 -13.15 21.85 15.56
CA GLU A 549 -12.37 23.00 16.01
C GLU A 549 -11.21 22.50 16.88
N TYR A 550 -10.05 23.11 16.74
CA TYR A 550 -8.82 22.74 17.43
C TYR A 550 -8.33 23.89 18.32
N TRP A 551 -7.54 23.59 19.35
CA TRP A 551 -7.08 24.60 20.31
C TRP A 551 -6.12 25.63 19.72
N ASN A 552 -5.48 25.32 18.59
CA ASN A 552 -4.63 26.26 17.84
C ASN A 552 -5.44 27.27 16.98
N GLY A 553 -6.77 27.25 17.06
CA GLY A 553 -7.67 28.15 16.33
C GLY A 553 -8.01 27.69 14.92
N GLU A 554 -7.46 26.57 14.43
CA GLU A 554 -7.90 25.99 13.17
C GLU A 554 -9.26 25.30 13.30
N SER A 555 -9.96 25.19 12.16
CA SER A 555 -11.13 24.35 12.03
C SER A 555 -11.11 23.57 10.71
N ARG A 556 -11.79 22.43 10.70
CA ARG A 556 -12.00 21.58 9.53
C ARG A 556 -13.46 21.13 9.51
N SER A 557 -14.06 21.09 8.33
CA SER A 557 -15.44 20.64 8.17
C SER A 557 -15.58 19.62 7.06
N LYS A 558 -16.56 18.73 7.20
CA LYS A 558 -16.97 17.78 6.16
C LYS A 558 -18.49 17.71 6.16
N SER A 559 -19.07 17.57 4.97
CA SER A 559 -20.52 17.49 4.80
C SER A 559 -20.91 16.21 4.10
N ARG A 560 -22.11 15.70 4.40
CA ARG A 560 -22.74 14.60 3.67
C ARG A 560 -24.26 14.77 3.68
N VAL A 561 -24.93 14.14 2.72
CA VAL A 561 -26.40 14.13 2.63
C VAL A 561 -26.94 12.86 3.27
N LEU A 562 -27.82 13.00 4.27
CA LEU A 562 -28.65 11.91 4.81
C LEU A 562 -29.87 11.70 3.91
N LYS A 563 -30.02 10.48 3.40
CA LYS A 563 -31.21 10.04 2.67
C LYS A 563 -31.71 8.73 3.26
N THR A 564 -32.68 8.80 4.16
CA THR A 564 -33.10 7.67 4.99
C THR A 564 -33.56 6.48 4.16
N ASN A 565 -32.91 5.33 4.37
CA ASN A 565 -33.31 4.06 3.79
C ASN A 565 -34.30 3.31 4.70
N ASN A 566 -35.57 3.70 4.64
CA ASN A 566 -36.63 3.06 5.41
C ASN A 566 -36.87 1.58 5.04
N ASN A 567 -36.44 1.15 3.84
CA ASN A 567 -36.65 -0.23 3.40
C ASN A 567 -35.81 -1.22 4.20
N LEU A 568 -34.61 -0.83 4.63
CA LEU A 568 -33.76 -1.70 5.46
C LEU A 568 -34.42 -2.02 6.80
N LEU A 569 -34.91 -1.00 7.50
CA LEU A 569 -35.60 -1.20 8.78
C LEU A 569 -36.91 -1.99 8.61
N LYS A 570 -37.71 -1.69 7.57
CA LYS A 570 -38.95 -2.43 7.29
C LYS A 570 -38.68 -3.90 7.01
N GLY A 571 -37.69 -4.20 6.16
CA GLY A 571 -37.29 -5.57 5.84
C GLY A 571 -36.80 -6.32 7.08
N TYR A 572 -35.93 -5.69 7.87
CA TYR A 572 -35.48 -6.25 9.14
C TYR A 572 -36.63 -6.60 10.08
N LEU A 573 -37.51 -5.63 10.38
CA LEU A 573 -38.62 -5.83 11.33
C LEU A 573 -39.58 -6.94 10.89
N LYS A 574 -39.76 -7.14 9.58
CA LYS A 574 -40.62 -8.18 9.02
C LYS A 574 -40.08 -9.59 9.27
N VAL A 575 -38.76 -9.77 9.28
CA VAL A 575 -38.13 -11.10 9.36
C VAL A 575 -37.28 -11.33 10.61
N LYS A 576 -37.18 -10.36 11.54
CA LYS A 576 -36.26 -10.43 12.69
C LYS A 576 -36.43 -11.68 13.57
N SER A 577 -37.66 -12.18 13.70
CA SER A 577 -37.94 -13.43 14.44
C SER A 577 -37.40 -14.69 13.77
N ASN A 578 -37.08 -14.62 12.48
CA ASN A 578 -36.57 -15.73 11.67
C ASN A 578 -35.04 -15.69 11.50
N ILE A 579 -34.39 -14.67 12.06
CA ILE A 579 -32.93 -14.57 12.03
C ILE A 579 -32.37 -15.52 13.08
N LEU A 580 -31.61 -16.51 12.62
CA LEU A 580 -30.93 -17.47 13.49
C LEU A 580 -29.49 -17.05 13.72
N PHE A 581 -29.02 -17.19 14.96
CA PHE A 581 -27.63 -16.98 15.33
C PHE A 581 -27.04 -18.30 15.84
N SER A 582 -25.78 -18.57 15.50
CA SER A 582 -25.06 -19.72 16.06
C SER A 582 -23.57 -19.42 16.21
N SER A 583 -22.89 -20.21 17.04
CA SER A 583 -21.44 -20.20 17.19
C SER A 583 -20.93 -21.63 17.21
N GLU A 584 -19.76 -21.86 16.62
CA GLU A 584 -19.16 -23.18 16.47
C GLU A 584 -17.65 -23.07 16.68
N GLU A 585 -17.11 -23.74 17.69
CA GLU A 585 -15.66 -23.87 17.84
C GLU A 585 -15.13 -24.83 16.75
N LYS A 586 -14.16 -24.37 15.96
CA LYS A 586 -13.54 -25.15 14.89
C LYS A 586 -12.38 -25.99 15.47
N PRO A 587 -12.12 -27.18 14.90
CA PRO A 587 -11.03 -28.03 15.35
C PRO A 587 -9.69 -27.29 15.38
N LYS A 588 -8.87 -27.56 16.41
CA LYS A 588 -7.49 -27.06 16.46
C LYS A 588 -6.70 -27.65 15.31
N TYR A 589 -6.29 -26.82 14.35
CA TYR A 589 -5.50 -27.28 13.22
C TYR A 589 -4.02 -27.45 13.61
N MET A 590 -3.53 -28.70 13.58
CA MET A 590 -2.12 -29.14 13.67
C MET A 590 -1.11 -28.13 14.28
N GLY A 591 -1.02 -28.08 15.61
CA GLY A 591 0.05 -27.37 16.32
C GLY A 591 -0.21 -25.88 16.57
N ASP A 592 -1.31 -25.31 16.08
CA ASP A 592 -1.74 -23.97 16.48
C ASP A 592 -2.49 -24.02 17.83
N PRO A 593 -1.99 -23.37 18.90
CA PRO A 593 -2.65 -23.39 20.20
C PRO A 593 -3.92 -22.52 20.25
N ARG A 594 -4.19 -21.71 19.22
CA ARG A 594 -5.33 -20.77 19.20
C ARG A 594 -6.68 -21.49 19.13
N ILE A 595 -7.69 -20.87 19.71
CA ILE A 595 -9.09 -21.28 19.64
C ILE A 595 -9.74 -20.51 18.49
N TYR A 596 -10.49 -21.24 17.66
CA TYR A 596 -11.15 -20.73 16.47
C TYR A 596 -12.65 -20.84 16.68
N VAL A 597 -13.39 -19.75 16.58
CA VAL A 597 -14.85 -19.77 16.68
C VAL A 597 -15.45 -19.14 15.46
N ASN A 598 -16.33 -19.86 14.77
CA ASN A 598 -17.13 -19.29 13.69
C ASN A 598 -18.49 -18.85 14.24
N VAL A 599 -18.81 -17.57 14.14
CA VAL A 599 -20.15 -17.05 14.47
C VAL A 599 -20.94 -16.87 13.18
N LYS A 600 -22.22 -17.24 13.19
CA LYS A 600 -23.09 -17.28 12.01
C LYS A 600 -24.42 -16.58 12.30
N TRP A 601 -24.99 -15.93 11.29
CA TRP A 601 -26.30 -15.30 11.32
C TRP A 601 -27.04 -15.50 9.99
N THR A 602 -28.37 -15.40 9.98
CA THR A 602 -29.15 -15.44 8.74
C THR A 602 -29.26 -14.05 8.10
N PRO A 603 -28.75 -13.81 6.88
CA PRO A 603 -28.90 -12.52 6.21
C PRO A 603 -30.35 -12.26 5.79
N LEU A 604 -30.77 -10.99 5.81
CA LEU A 604 -32.07 -10.51 5.32
C LEU A 604 -32.39 -11.03 3.91
N LYS A 605 -31.41 -10.99 3.00
CA LYS A 605 -31.57 -11.50 1.64
C LYS A 605 -31.98 -12.97 1.57
N GLN A 606 -31.46 -13.81 2.46
CA GLN A 606 -31.80 -15.23 2.53
C GLN A 606 -33.24 -15.44 3.03
N LEU A 607 -33.79 -14.48 3.78
CA LEU A 607 -35.15 -14.48 4.28
C LEU A 607 -36.14 -13.81 3.30
N GLY A 608 -35.73 -13.58 2.05
CA GLY A 608 -36.56 -12.97 1.01
C GLY A 608 -36.64 -11.45 1.05
N GLU A 609 -35.79 -10.79 1.86
CA GLU A 609 -35.75 -9.34 1.99
C GLU A 609 -34.58 -8.72 1.18
N ILE A 610 -34.17 -7.52 1.55
CA ILE A 610 -33.20 -6.71 0.80
C ILE A 610 -31.75 -7.09 1.10
N ASP A 611 -30.86 -6.65 0.20
CA ASP A 611 -29.42 -6.74 0.42
C ASP A 611 -28.97 -5.77 1.51
N ALA A 612 -28.03 -6.20 2.34
CA ALA A 612 -27.47 -5.38 3.43
C ALA A 612 -26.03 -5.78 3.74
N TYR A 613 -25.30 -4.90 4.42
CA TYR A 613 -23.94 -5.16 4.90
C TYR A 613 -23.95 -5.54 6.37
N TYR A 614 -23.08 -6.46 6.78
CA TYR A 614 -23.03 -7.01 8.14
C TYR A 614 -21.65 -6.83 8.76
N ALA A 615 -21.59 -6.11 9.88
CA ALA A 615 -20.36 -5.82 10.63
C ALA A 615 -20.44 -6.44 12.04
N PRO A 616 -19.85 -7.62 12.28
CA PRO A 616 -19.85 -8.24 13.59
C PRO A 616 -18.78 -7.67 14.54
N TYR A 617 -19.17 -7.45 15.79
CA TYR A 617 -18.33 -7.00 16.90
C TYR A 617 -18.30 -8.06 17.99
N ILE A 618 -17.12 -8.35 18.55
CA ILE A 618 -16.93 -9.33 19.63
C ILE A 618 -16.08 -8.73 20.74
N SER A 619 -16.51 -8.91 21.99
CA SER A 619 -15.78 -8.50 23.20
C SER A 619 -15.79 -9.62 24.23
N LYS A 620 -14.74 -9.68 25.04
CA LYS A 620 -14.63 -10.63 26.14
C LYS A 620 -15.64 -10.31 27.24
N GLY A 621 -16.17 -11.36 27.86
CA GLY A 621 -17.15 -11.28 28.94
C GLY A 621 -18.57 -11.31 28.43
N ARG A 622 -19.49 -11.60 29.35
CA ARG A 622 -20.92 -11.62 29.12
C ARG A 622 -21.52 -10.27 29.53
N THR A 623 -21.84 -9.45 28.53
CA THR A 623 -22.32 -8.07 28.71
C THR A 623 -23.54 -7.78 27.84
N ASP A 624 -24.43 -6.91 28.34
CA ASP A 624 -25.61 -6.42 27.59
C ASP A 624 -25.28 -5.30 26.60
N PHE A 625 -24.02 -4.87 26.55
CA PHE A 625 -23.52 -3.91 25.57
C PHE A 625 -22.10 -4.25 25.10
N MET A 626 -21.75 -3.85 23.88
CA MET A 626 -20.40 -4.03 23.37
C MET A 626 -19.44 -3.01 23.98
N ASN A 627 -18.29 -3.49 24.43
CA ASN A 627 -17.17 -2.62 24.80
C ASN A 627 -16.38 -2.23 23.54
N LEU A 628 -16.69 -1.06 22.97
CA LEU A 628 -16.04 -0.56 21.75
C LEU A 628 -14.58 -0.14 21.96
N HIS A 629 -14.13 0.07 23.20
CA HIS A 629 -12.73 0.39 23.52
C HIS A 629 -11.86 -0.86 23.59
N ASP A 630 -12.46 -2.03 23.80
CA ASP A 630 -11.74 -3.29 24.05
C ASP A 630 -12.36 -4.48 23.30
N LEU A 631 -12.38 -4.38 21.97
CA LEU A 631 -12.88 -5.45 21.12
C LEU A 631 -11.88 -6.60 21.06
N THR A 632 -12.38 -7.82 21.22
CA THR A 632 -11.62 -9.05 20.93
C THR A 632 -11.48 -9.25 19.43
N HIS A 633 -12.55 -8.97 18.68
CA HIS A 633 -12.55 -9.03 17.23
C HIS A 633 -13.54 -8.02 16.66
N PHE A 634 -13.15 -7.43 15.53
CA PHE A 634 -14.03 -6.61 14.71
C PHE A 634 -13.77 -6.95 13.24
N ASP A 635 -14.79 -7.47 12.57
CA ASP A 635 -14.73 -7.69 11.13
C ASP A 635 -15.01 -6.38 10.42
N ASN A 636 -13.94 -5.60 10.25
CA ASN A 636 -14.02 -4.21 9.83
C ASN A 636 -14.39 -4.09 8.35
N ILE A 637 -15.70 -4.10 8.07
CA ILE A 637 -16.21 -3.97 6.71
C ILE A 637 -15.85 -2.63 6.07
N PHE A 638 -15.63 -1.60 6.88
CA PHE A 638 -15.28 -0.24 6.43
C PHE A 638 -13.83 -0.13 5.96
N LEU A 639 -12.94 -0.95 6.55
CA LEU A 639 -11.55 -1.01 6.14
C LEU A 639 -11.38 -1.92 4.92
N THR A 640 -12.02 -3.08 4.97
CA THR A 640 -11.91 -4.10 3.93
C THR A 640 -12.56 -3.63 2.62
N SER A 641 -13.58 -2.77 2.70
CA SER A 641 -14.22 -2.17 1.53
C SER A 641 -13.30 -1.33 0.64
N VAL A 642 -12.13 -0.91 1.15
CA VAL A 642 -11.08 -0.27 0.34
C VAL A 642 -10.58 -1.20 -0.77
N LEU A 643 -10.42 -2.49 -0.49
CA LEU A 643 -9.98 -3.48 -1.48
C LEU A 643 -11.14 -4.26 -2.10
N ILE A 644 -12.19 -4.51 -1.31
CA ILE A 644 -13.32 -5.33 -1.69
C ILE A 644 -14.61 -4.51 -1.47
N PRO A 645 -15.02 -3.63 -2.40
CA PRO A 645 -16.18 -2.77 -2.21
C PRO A 645 -17.47 -3.49 -1.80
N SER A 646 -17.68 -4.75 -2.20
CA SER A 646 -18.81 -5.56 -1.76
C SER A 646 -18.63 -6.24 -0.39
N TYR A 647 -17.49 -6.09 0.29
CA TYR A 647 -17.23 -6.85 1.52
C TYR A 647 -18.25 -6.54 2.60
N GLY A 648 -18.76 -7.61 3.22
CA GLY A 648 -19.85 -7.56 4.19
C GLY A 648 -21.24 -7.67 3.57
N LEU A 649 -21.40 -7.51 2.25
CA LEU A 649 -22.70 -7.62 1.57
C LEU A 649 -23.26 -9.04 1.69
N ASN A 650 -24.42 -9.18 2.33
CA ASN A 650 -25.10 -10.44 2.60
C ASN A 650 -24.22 -11.50 3.28
N LYS A 651 -23.13 -11.07 3.93
CA LYS A 651 -22.28 -11.94 4.72
C LYS A 651 -23.11 -12.57 5.82
N ASN A 652 -22.87 -13.86 6.09
CA ASN A 652 -23.66 -14.67 7.02
C ASN A 652 -22.84 -15.30 8.16
N SER A 653 -21.53 -15.05 8.18
CA SER A 653 -20.63 -15.64 9.17
C SER A 653 -19.31 -14.90 9.25
N THR A 654 -18.59 -15.01 10.37
CA THR A 654 -17.19 -14.59 10.48
C THR A 654 -16.39 -15.56 11.34
N LEU A 655 -15.19 -15.91 10.89
CA LEU A 655 -14.26 -16.75 11.63
C LEU A 655 -13.40 -15.89 12.55
N ILE A 656 -13.55 -16.09 13.85
CA ILE A 656 -12.76 -15.44 14.89
C ILE A 656 -11.45 -16.23 15.06
N ASN A 657 -10.37 -15.68 14.51
CA ASN A 657 -9.01 -16.19 14.64
C ASN A 657 -8.04 -15.00 14.72
N THR A 658 -7.99 -14.33 15.87
CA THR A 658 -7.08 -13.20 16.03
C THR A 658 -5.77 -13.65 16.67
N ARG A 659 -4.66 -13.26 16.04
CA ARG A 659 -3.31 -13.53 16.56
C ARG A 659 -2.95 -12.63 17.74
N TRP A 660 -3.49 -11.41 17.76
CA TRP A 660 -3.12 -10.36 18.69
C TRP A 660 -3.94 -10.37 19.97
N ARG A 661 -5.18 -10.86 19.90
CA ARG A 661 -6.11 -11.03 21.02
C ARG A 661 -6.78 -12.41 20.89
N PRO A 662 -6.01 -13.50 21.06
CA PRO A 662 -6.54 -14.84 20.89
C PRO A 662 -7.70 -15.08 21.85
N LEU A 663 -8.65 -15.91 21.42
CA LEU A 663 -9.67 -16.40 22.32
C LEU A 663 -9.01 -17.25 23.41
N GLU A 664 -9.41 -17.02 24.65
CA GLU A 664 -8.93 -17.74 25.82
C GLU A 664 -9.81 -18.98 26.04
N PRO A 665 -9.25 -20.09 26.54
CA PRO A 665 -10.04 -21.26 26.90
C PRO A 665 -11.01 -20.93 28.04
N ASN A 666 -12.13 -21.65 28.09
CA ASN A 666 -13.12 -21.55 29.17
C ASN A 666 -13.65 -20.12 29.44
N SER A 667 -13.66 -19.26 28.43
CA SER A 667 -14.00 -17.84 28.55
C SER A 667 -15.29 -17.50 27.82
N GLU A 668 -16.10 -16.62 28.39
CA GLU A 668 -17.33 -16.11 27.78
C GLU A 668 -17.06 -14.90 26.89
N TYR A 669 -17.84 -14.77 25.83
CA TYR A 669 -17.78 -13.67 24.87
C TYR A 669 -19.18 -13.22 24.48
N SER A 670 -19.36 -11.90 24.43
CA SER A 670 -20.52 -11.24 23.80
C SER A 670 -20.18 -10.91 22.36
N TRP A 671 -21.16 -11.12 21.46
CA TRP A 671 -21.06 -10.65 20.09
C TRP A 671 -22.40 -10.18 19.55
N LEU A 672 -22.33 -9.36 18.52
CA LEU A 672 -23.50 -8.95 17.76
C LEU A 672 -23.10 -8.65 16.34
N THR A 673 -24.11 -8.47 15.49
CA THR A 673 -23.93 -8.03 14.12
C THR A 673 -24.67 -6.72 13.90
N GLU A 674 -23.96 -5.70 13.44
CA GLU A 674 -24.53 -4.44 12.99
C GLU A 674 -24.87 -4.55 11.51
N ILE A 675 -26.12 -4.26 11.13
CA ILE A 675 -26.59 -4.26 9.74
C ILE A 675 -26.57 -2.83 9.23
N CYS A 676 -25.92 -2.60 8.09
CA CYS A 676 -25.83 -1.29 7.45
C CYS A 676 -26.36 -1.36 6.02
N ASP A 677 -26.92 -0.27 5.50
CA ASP A 677 -27.25 -0.15 4.07
C ASP A 677 -26.01 0.03 3.19
N PHE A 678 -24.88 0.47 3.76
CA PHE A 678 -23.58 0.61 3.09
C PHE A 678 -22.40 0.23 4.01
N ASN A 679 -21.21 0.03 3.44
CA ASN A 679 -19.97 -0.26 4.17
C ASN A 679 -18.94 0.90 4.13
N SER A 680 -19.42 2.14 4.08
CA SER A 680 -18.62 3.37 4.20
C SER A 680 -19.42 4.44 4.94
N TYR A 681 -18.84 5.10 5.96
CA TYR A 681 -19.57 5.97 6.90
C TYR A 681 -20.28 7.13 6.21
N LYS A 682 -19.65 7.69 5.17
CA LYS A 682 -20.24 8.78 4.37
C LYS A 682 -21.51 8.39 3.61
N ASN A 683 -21.73 7.10 3.38
CA ASN A 683 -22.84 6.58 2.58
C ASN A 683 -23.94 5.93 3.43
N ILE A 684 -23.67 5.51 4.66
CA ILE A 684 -24.63 4.79 5.52
C ILE A 684 -25.78 5.72 5.90
N ASN A 685 -27.03 5.35 5.58
CA ASN A 685 -28.21 6.12 5.98
C ASN A 685 -29.03 5.41 7.06
N MET A 686 -28.90 4.10 7.17
CA MET A 686 -29.62 3.30 8.15
C MET A 686 -28.69 2.22 8.70
N THR A 687 -28.66 2.14 10.02
CA THR A 687 -27.91 1.14 10.77
C THR A 687 -28.84 0.45 11.75
N ILE A 688 -28.74 -0.87 11.87
CA ILE A 688 -29.53 -1.69 12.79
C ILE A 688 -28.58 -2.48 13.67
N HIS A 689 -28.76 -2.35 14.98
CA HIS A 689 -28.00 -3.10 15.96
C HIS A 689 -28.82 -4.31 16.41
N GLN A 690 -28.40 -5.51 16.00
CA GLN A 690 -29.10 -6.74 16.37
C GLN A 690 -28.90 -7.09 17.86
N PRO A 691 -29.78 -7.94 18.43
CA PRO A 691 -29.63 -8.39 19.82
C PRO A 691 -28.28 -9.07 20.07
N ILE A 692 -27.69 -8.82 21.23
CA ILE A 692 -26.43 -9.45 21.65
C ILE A 692 -26.62 -10.96 21.82
N GLN A 693 -25.65 -11.68 21.29
CA GLN A 693 -25.49 -13.12 21.36
C GLN A 693 -24.27 -13.47 22.21
N TYR A 694 -24.20 -14.72 22.69
CA TYR A 694 -23.15 -15.17 23.59
C TYR A 694 -22.58 -16.50 23.13
N PHE A 695 -21.28 -16.72 23.37
CA PHE A 695 -20.65 -18.04 23.29
C PHE A 695 -19.61 -18.21 24.39
N LYS A 696 -19.27 -19.46 24.68
CA LYS A 696 -18.19 -19.83 25.60
C LYS A 696 -17.24 -20.77 24.87
N THR A 697 -15.94 -20.50 24.98
CA THR A 697 -14.90 -21.39 24.47
C THR A 697 -14.73 -22.60 25.38
N ASN A 698 -14.35 -23.75 24.81
CA ASN A 698 -14.10 -24.96 25.57
C ASN A 698 -12.79 -24.92 26.37
#